data_AF-A0AAU1BPZ5-F1
#
_entry.id   AF-A0AAU1BPZ5-F1
#
_cell.length_a   1.000
_cell.length_b   1.000
_cell.length_c   1.000
_cell.angle_alpha   90.00
_cell.angle_beta   90.00
_cell.angle_gamma   90.00
#
_symmetry.space_group_name_H-M   'P 1'
#
loop_
_entity.id
_entity.type
_entity.pdbx_description
1 polymer ?
#
loop_
_entity_poly.entity_id
_entity_poly.type
_entity_poly.pdbx_seq_one_letter_code
_entity_poly.pdbx_strand_id
1 'polypeptide(L)'
;MTGPLLLGVRHHGPGSARAVRAALEAARPRAVLIEGPPEGDALVALAADEAMRPPVALLATVVDDPARAAFWPMAEFSPEWVAIRWGLEHGAQVRFVDLPAAHSLAVEKGQAEEGGARVDPLGTLAEAAGYDDPERWWEDVVEHRDAAADPRAPFAALGEAMAVLRETYGDGGHGIDLVREAYMRQQLRASVREFGDQVAVVCGAWHVPALAGKFTVAADRALLKGLPKVKAELTWVPWTHRRLARRSGYGAGIDSPGWYGHLFSAPDRPIERWMTKVAGLLRAEDRQVSSAHVIEAVRLAGTLAAMRGRPLPGLAETTDAVRAVMCEGSDVPLGLIRDRLIVGEVLGEVPDAAPAVPLQRDLARAQRSLRLKPEALERELELDLRKDTDAGRSRLLHRLRLLGIGWGEQTQARSTGTFRENWRLRWEPELSVRVAEAGVWGTTVLAAATAKAESEAAAATALGEITALAERCLLAELPDALPVVMRALADRAALDTDVAHLAQALPSLARTLRYGDVRGTTTAGLTEVAEGLAERICVGLPPACAALDADGAAEMRTHLDGVHTAIGLLADADAGGLRERWSAVLGRLASRDTVPGIIRGRAVRLLLDDGRIESEDAARHMGLALSPGAPPADAAAWIEGFVGGASGGGMLLVHDERLLGLVDGWLTSVAPDAFTDVLPLLRRTFAAYEAGVRRTLGELVRRGPAVRSGPDDAAVPGFGSGLDAARADAVLPLIALLLGRDGSSDPDGMDSLGRPDGLDDSNCFVGVGN
;
A
#
# COMPACT_ATOMS: atom_id res chain seq x y z
N MET A 1 -7.75 -9.89 55.71
CA MET A 1 -7.40 -10.64 54.49
C MET A 1 -5.88 -10.71 54.44
N THR A 2 -5.30 -11.88 54.64
CA THR A 2 -3.85 -12.14 54.63
C THR A 2 -3.54 -12.96 53.38
N GLY A 3 -2.83 -12.36 52.42
CA GLY A 3 -2.50 -12.96 51.13
C GLY A 3 -2.24 -11.89 50.06
N PRO A 4 -1.64 -12.27 48.91
CA PRO A 4 -1.36 -11.35 47.81
C PRO A 4 -2.65 -10.72 47.25
N LEU A 5 -2.55 -9.47 46.82
CA LEU A 5 -3.65 -8.73 46.21
C LEU A 5 -3.85 -9.18 44.75
N LEU A 6 -4.99 -9.79 44.43
CA LEU A 6 -5.31 -10.23 43.07
C LEU A 6 -6.23 -9.20 42.40
N LEU A 7 -5.77 -8.61 41.31
CA LEU A 7 -6.46 -7.58 40.52
C LEU A 7 -6.81 -8.17 39.15
N GLY A 8 -7.96 -8.84 39.09
CA GLY A 8 -8.53 -9.37 37.85
C GLY A 8 -9.06 -8.25 36.96
N VAL A 9 -8.60 -8.18 35.71
CA VAL A 9 -8.97 -7.10 34.79
C VAL A 9 -9.49 -7.62 33.46
N ARG A 10 -10.18 -6.76 32.72
CA ARG A 10 -10.23 -6.82 31.25
C ARG A 10 -9.08 -5.97 30.72
N HIS A 11 -8.31 -6.52 29.80
CA HIS A 11 -7.26 -5.78 29.12
C HIS A 11 -7.85 -4.54 28.42
N HIS A 12 -7.11 -3.43 28.40
CA HIS A 12 -7.51 -2.19 27.73
C HIS A 12 -8.84 -1.55 28.22
N GLY A 13 -9.19 -1.70 29.50
CA GLY A 13 -10.34 -1.02 30.13
C GLY A 13 -9.94 0.24 30.92
N PRO A 14 -10.43 1.45 30.59
CA PRO A 14 -9.97 2.70 31.22
C PRO A 14 -10.31 2.83 32.72
N GLY A 15 -11.52 2.45 33.11
CA GLY A 15 -12.00 2.31 34.48
C GLY A 15 -11.30 1.18 35.22
N SER A 16 -11.02 0.05 34.56
CA SER A 16 -10.18 -1.02 35.12
C SER A 16 -8.77 -0.50 35.44
N ALA A 17 -8.18 0.29 34.55
CA ALA A 17 -6.86 0.88 34.72
C ALA A 17 -6.84 1.90 35.88
N ARG A 18 -7.88 2.74 36.00
CA ARG A 18 -8.06 3.64 37.15
C ARG A 18 -8.23 2.86 38.46
N ALA A 19 -9.03 1.80 38.46
CA ALA A 19 -9.26 0.96 39.63
C ALA A 19 -7.97 0.25 40.08
N VAL A 20 -7.16 -0.25 39.14
CA VAL A 20 -5.86 -0.84 39.44
C VAL A 20 -4.95 0.20 40.08
N ARG A 21 -4.85 1.42 39.52
CA ARG A 21 -4.07 2.50 40.14
C ARG A 21 -4.53 2.77 41.56
N ALA A 22 -5.84 2.94 41.78
CA ALA A 22 -6.40 3.21 43.10
C ALA A 22 -6.15 2.07 44.11
N ALA A 23 -6.25 0.81 43.68
CA ALA A 23 -5.97 -0.35 44.52
C ALA A 23 -4.48 -0.44 44.89
N LEU A 24 -3.58 -0.16 43.95
CA LEU A 24 -2.13 -0.12 44.21
C LEU A 24 -1.74 1.03 45.15
N GLU A 25 -2.33 2.21 44.97
CA GLU A 25 -2.12 3.37 45.87
C GLU A 25 -2.57 3.07 47.31
N ALA A 26 -3.68 2.35 47.47
CA ALA A 26 -4.21 1.96 48.77
C ALA A 26 -3.38 0.84 49.44
N ALA A 27 -2.93 -0.15 48.67
CA ALA A 27 -2.23 -1.33 49.20
C ALA A 27 -0.72 -1.14 49.34
N ARG A 28 -0.10 -0.31 48.50
CA ARG A 28 1.35 -0.07 48.39
C ARG A 28 2.19 -1.36 48.44
N PRO A 29 1.96 -2.31 47.50
CA PRO A 29 2.74 -3.54 47.44
C PRO A 29 4.22 -3.25 47.14
N ARG A 30 5.11 -4.13 47.60
CA ARG A 30 6.55 -4.10 47.28
C ARG A 30 6.87 -4.73 45.92
N ALA A 31 5.97 -5.58 45.41
CA ALA A 31 6.08 -6.15 44.08
C ALA A 31 4.73 -6.18 43.36
N VAL A 32 4.76 -5.95 42.04
CA VAL A 32 3.62 -5.99 41.15
C VAL A 32 3.91 -7.00 40.04
N LEU A 33 3.11 -8.05 40.01
CA LEU A 33 3.20 -9.14 39.04
C LEU A 33 2.21 -8.87 37.92
N ILE A 34 2.66 -8.88 36.67
CA ILE A 34 1.88 -8.53 35.49
C ILE A 34 1.75 -9.77 34.60
N GLU A 35 0.56 -10.00 34.06
CA GLU A 35 0.37 -10.98 33.01
C GLU A 35 1.15 -10.58 31.75
N GLY A 36 2.10 -11.43 31.37
CA GLY A 36 2.98 -11.24 30.22
C GLY A 36 4.21 -12.15 30.34
N PRO A 37 5.01 -12.25 29.27
CA PRO A 37 6.15 -13.16 29.24
C PRO A 37 7.31 -12.64 30.10
N PRO A 38 7.92 -13.48 30.97
CA PRO A 38 9.04 -13.10 31.86
C PRO A 38 10.28 -12.60 31.11
N GLU A 39 10.47 -12.95 29.84
CA GLU A 39 11.52 -12.38 29.01
C GLU A 39 11.41 -10.84 28.88
N GLY A 40 10.22 -10.28 29.12
CA GLY A 40 9.96 -8.84 29.12
C GLY A 40 10.48 -8.10 30.34
N ASP A 41 10.88 -8.79 31.42
CA ASP A 41 11.32 -8.16 32.68
C ASP A 41 12.47 -7.17 32.48
N ALA A 42 13.41 -7.53 31.59
CA ALA A 42 14.55 -6.69 31.25
C ALA A 42 14.16 -5.38 30.52
N LEU A 43 12.95 -5.32 29.96
CA LEU A 43 12.45 -4.20 29.17
C LEU A 43 11.51 -3.28 29.96
N VAL A 44 11.13 -3.68 31.19
CA VAL A 44 10.18 -2.93 32.02
C VAL A 44 10.65 -1.50 32.28
N ALA A 45 11.95 -1.31 32.53
CA ALA A 45 12.50 0.02 32.82
C ALA A 45 12.27 1.04 31.68
N LEU A 46 12.18 0.58 30.43
CA LEU A 46 11.90 1.45 29.29
C LEU A 46 10.50 2.06 29.33
N ALA A 47 9.56 1.45 30.05
CA ALA A 47 8.24 2.02 30.24
C ALA A 47 8.26 3.32 31.05
N ALA A 48 9.34 3.62 31.79
CA ALA A 48 9.52 4.90 32.49
C ALA A 48 9.97 6.05 31.57
N ASP A 49 10.54 5.76 30.40
CA ASP A 49 11.10 6.74 29.47
C ASP A 49 10.01 7.67 28.90
N GLU A 50 10.30 8.98 28.79
CA GLU A 50 9.35 9.98 28.28
C GLU A 50 9.03 9.82 26.78
N ALA A 51 9.95 9.22 26.02
CA ALA A 51 9.75 8.90 24.60
C ALA A 51 8.92 7.63 24.40
N MET A 52 8.64 6.87 25.46
CA MET A 52 7.77 5.69 25.42
C MET A 52 6.30 6.13 25.52
N ARG A 53 5.60 6.13 24.38
CA ARG A 53 4.22 6.59 24.26
C ARG A 53 3.33 5.48 23.71
N PRO A 54 2.44 4.88 24.52
CA PRO A 54 1.50 3.88 24.04
C PRO A 54 0.55 4.44 22.96
N PRO A 55 -0.03 3.59 22.09
CA PRO A 55 -0.01 2.13 22.16
C PRO A 55 1.32 1.51 21.71
N VAL A 56 1.88 0.62 22.52
CA VAL A 56 3.11 -0.14 22.24
C VAL A 56 2.84 -1.62 22.46
N ALA A 57 3.69 -2.50 21.94
CA ALA A 57 3.59 -3.93 22.19
C ALA A 57 4.95 -4.52 22.55
N LEU A 58 4.97 -5.49 23.47
CA LEU A 58 6.09 -6.42 23.53
C LEU A 58 5.98 -7.35 22.32
N LEU A 59 6.97 -7.29 21.46
CA LEU A 59 7.16 -8.20 20.33
C LEU A 59 8.12 -9.30 20.77
N ALA A 60 7.67 -10.55 20.79
CA ALA A 60 8.54 -11.71 20.87
C ALA A 60 8.74 -12.31 19.47
N THR A 61 9.97 -12.59 19.07
CA THR A 61 10.31 -13.28 17.82
C THR A 61 11.15 -14.52 18.11
N VAL A 62 11.04 -15.55 17.27
CA VAL A 62 11.98 -16.68 17.29
C VAL A 62 13.28 -16.27 16.60
N VAL A 63 14.41 -16.45 17.27
CA VAL A 63 15.72 -15.96 16.80
C VAL A 63 16.09 -16.47 15.41
N ASP A 64 15.83 -17.75 15.14
CA ASP A 64 16.17 -18.40 13.87
C ASP A 64 15.03 -18.33 12.84
N ASP A 65 13.87 -17.79 13.20
CA ASP A 65 12.69 -17.67 12.33
C ASP A 65 11.83 -16.46 12.78
N PRO A 66 12.25 -15.21 12.47
CA PRO A 66 11.58 -14.01 12.97
C PRO A 66 10.12 -13.86 12.53
N ALA A 67 9.70 -14.56 11.49
CA ALA A 67 8.31 -14.60 11.03
C ALA A 67 7.37 -15.22 12.07
N ARG A 68 7.90 -16.08 12.95
CA ARG A 68 7.19 -16.60 14.13
C ARG A 68 7.29 -15.58 15.25
N ALA A 69 6.22 -14.81 15.41
CA ALA A 69 6.17 -13.71 16.35
C ALA A 69 4.84 -13.64 17.10
N ALA A 70 4.90 -13.14 18.33
CA ALA A 70 3.74 -12.88 19.18
C ALA A 70 3.81 -11.46 19.76
N PHE A 71 2.64 -10.87 20.01
CA PHE A 71 2.51 -9.50 20.47
C PHE A 71 1.67 -9.43 21.75
N TRP A 72 2.17 -8.68 22.74
CA TRP A 72 1.42 -8.28 23.93
C TRP A 72 1.22 -6.76 23.88
N PRO A 73 0.15 -6.28 23.22
CA PRO A 73 -0.10 -4.86 23.07
C PRO A 73 -0.54 -4.23 24.39
N MET A 74 -0.22 -2.96 24.57
CA MET A 74 -0.54 -2.14 25.72
C MET A 74 -0.80 -0.70 25.26
N ALA A 75 -1.94 -0.14 25.67
CA ALA A 75 -2.29 1.28 25.56
C ALA A 75 -2.18 1.99 26.93
N GLU A 76 -2.26 3.32 26.94
CA GLU A 76 -2.21 4.13 28.18
C GLU A 76 -3.30 3.73 29.18
N PHE A 77 -4.44 3.29 28.67
CA PHE A 77 -5.61 2.84 29.42
C PHE A 77 -5.63 1.32 29.67
N SER A 78 -4.48 0.65 29.54
CA SER A 78 -4.33 -0.76 29.90
C SER A 78 -3.99 -0.87 31.38
N PRO A 79 -4.71 -1.67 32.17
CA PRO A 79 -4.40 -1.85 33.57
C PRO A 79 -2.97 -2.34 33.84
N GLU A 80 -2.44 -3.17 32.96
CA GLU A 80 -1.06 -3.68 33.00
C GLU A 80 -0.05 -2.55 32.81
N TRP A 81 -0.29 -1.67 31.83
CA TRP A 81 0.55 -0.50 31.58
C TRP A 81 0.57 0.44 32.78
N VAL A 82 -0.61 0.73 33.35
CA VAL A 82 -0.76 1.57 34.54
C VAL A 82 -0.05 0.94 35.75
N ALA A 83 -0.13 -0.38 35.91
CA ALA A 83 0.53 -1.09 36.99
C ALA A 83 2.06 -1.08 36.85
N ILE A 84 2.59 -1.25 35.63
CA ILE A 84 4.02 -1.10 35.33
C ILE A 84 4.49 0.31 35.67
N ARG A 85 3.80 1.34 35.18
CA ARG A 85 4.12 2.75 35.44
C ARG A 85 4.08 3.07 36.93
N TRP A 86 3.03 2.64 37.63
CA TRP A 86 2.91 2.81 39.07
C TRP A 86 4.06 2.15 39.84
N GLY A 87 4.43 0.92 39.47
CA GLY A 87 5.53 0.20 40.12
C GLY A 87 6.86 0.91 39.95
N LEU A 88 7.16 1.40 38.74
CA LEU A 88 8.36 2.18 38.46
C LEU A 88 8.38 3.52 39.19
N GLU A 89 7.24 4.22 39.24
CA GLU A 89 7.08 5.49 39.97
C GLU A 89 7.29 5.35 41.49
N HIS A 90 6.93 4.20 42.06
CA HIS A 90 6.96 3.94 43.51
C HIS A 90 8.12 3.04 43.96
N GLY A 91 8.99 2.62 43.03
CA GLY A 91 10.12 1.72 43.31
C GLY A 91 9.71 0.30 43.72
N ALA A 92 8.49 -0.13 43.37
CA ALA A 92 8.06 -1.51 43.55
C ALA A 92 8.67 -2.41 42.47
N GLN A 93 9.01 -3.65 42.82
CA GLN A 93 9.53 -4.60 41.85
C GLN A 93 8.42 -5.03 40.88
N VAL A 94 8.59 -4.77 39.59
CA VAL A 94 7.66 -5.22 38.55
C VAL A 94 8.22 -6.50 37.91
N ARG A 95 7.37 -7.52 37.72
CA ARG A 95 7.73 -8.78 37.05
C ARG A 95 6.58 -9.31 36.20
N PHE A 96 6.89 -9.84 35.04
CA PHE A 96 5.98 -10.60 34.21
C PHE A 96 5.91 -12.05 34.67
N VAL A 97 4.71 -12.61 34.76
CA VAL A 97 4.48 -13.92 35.41
C VAL A 97 3.74 -14.95 34.57
N ASP A 98 3.43 -14.65 33.32
CA ASP A 98 2.78 -15.59 32.41
C ASP A 98 3.79 -16.58 31.81
N LEU A 99 3.29 -17.56 31.05
CA LEU A 99 4.11 -18.56 30.37
C LEU A 99 5.19 -17.88 29.49
N PRO A 100 6.46 -18.31 29.56
CA PRO A 100 7.53 -17.78 28.74
C PRO A 100 7.19 -17.80 27.24
N ALA A 101 7.54 -16.72 26.54
CA ALA A 101 7.33 -16.62 25.10
C ALA A 101 8.01 -17.76 24.33
N ALA A 102 9.15 -18.24 24.86
CA ALA A 102 9.87 -19.41 24.37
C ALA A 102 9.01 -20.70 24.27
N HIS A 103 8.01 -20.85 25.13
CA HIS A 103 7.07 -21.98 25.11
C HIS A 103 5.85 -21.66 24.24
N SER A 104 5.27 -20.47 24.39
CA SER A 104 4.09 -20.04 23.61
C SER A 104 4.36 -20.09 22.10
N LEU A 105 5.49 -19.56 21.63
CA LEU A 105 5.89 -19.59 20.22
C LEU A 105 6.22 -21.00 19.71
N ALA A 106 6.55 -21.94 20.61
CA ALA A 106 6.83 -23.32 20.25
C ALA A 106 5.54 -24.14 20.05
N VAL A 107 4.48 -23.85 20.81
CA VAL A 107 3.19 -24.53 20.76
C VAL A 107 2.36 -24.11 19.54
N GLU A 108 2.48 -22.85 19.07
CA GLU A 108 1.78 -22.35 17.87
C GLU A 108 2.07 -23.16 16.60
N LYS A 109 3.20 -23.89 16.51
CA LYS A 109 3.51 -24.77 15.39
C LYS A 109 2.66 -26.06 15.37
N GLY A 110 2.00 -26.42 16.48
CA GLY A 110 1.40 -27.75 16.67
C GLY A 110 -0.11 -27.81 16.97
N GLN A 111 -0.81 -26.68 17.17
CA GLN A 111 -2.19 -26.70 17.70
C GLN A 111 -3.16 -25.72 17.02
N ALA A 112 -2.95 -25.35 15.76
CA ALA A 112 -3.88 -24.49 15.02
C ALA A 112 -5.21 -25.19 14.61
N GLU A 113 -5.43 -26.48 14.94
CA GLU A 113 -6.53 -27.27 14.38
C GLU A 113 -7.58 -27.84 15.36
N GLU A 114 -7.52 -27.63 16.68
CA GLU A 114 -8.60 -28.11 17.58
C GLU A 114 -9.52 -26.99 18.08
N GLY A 115 -10.52 -26.70 17.24
CA GLY A 115 -11.66 -25.83 17.54
C GLY A 115 -12.71 -26.51 18.43
N GLY A 116 -12.51 -26.45 19.74
CA GLY A 116 -13.61 -26.57 20.70
C GLY A 116 -14.33 -25.23 20.88
N ALA A 117 -15.63 -25.26 21.22
CA ALA A 117 -16.37 -24.06 21.58
C ALA A 117 -15.79 -23.47 22.87
N ARG A 118 -14.96 -22.44 22.74
CA ARG A 118 -14.40 -21.68 23.87
C ARG A 118 -15.50 -20.82 24.50
N VAL A 119 -15.57 -20.84 25.82
CA VAL A 119 -16.51 -19.98 26.55
C VAL A 119 -15.98 -18.54 26.52
N ASP A 120 -16.83 -17.57 26.21
CA ASP A 120 -16.57 -16.15 26.45
C ASP A 120 -17.10 -15.78 27.84
N PRO A 121 -16.24 -15.65 28.87
CA PRO A 121 -16.71 -15.40 30.24
C PRO A 121 -17.47 -14.08 30.37
N LEU A 122 -17.06 -13.05 29.64
CA LEU A 122 -17.74 -11.76 29.66
C LEU A 122 -19.09 -11.85 28.95
N GLY A 123 -19.14 -12.57 27.83
CA GLY A 123 -20.39 -12.84 27.11
C GLY A 123 -21.42 -13.57 27.96
N THR A 124 -21.01 -14.62 28.67
CA THR A 124 -21.91 -15.36 29.56
C THR A 124 -22.44 -14.50 30.71
N LEU A 125 -21.60 -13.64 31.32
CA LEU A 125 -22.06 -12.73 32.38
C LEU A 125 -23.01 -11.66 31.84
N ALA A 126 -22.74 -11.13 30.65
CA ALA A 126 -23.60 -10.15 30.00
C ALA A 126 -24.97 -10.75 29.68
N GLU A 127 -25.02 -11.93 29.06
CA GLU A 127 -26.27 -12.65 28.77
C GLU A 127 -27.07 -12.93 30.05
N ALA A 128 -26.41 -13.41 31.11
CA ALA A 128 -27.03 -13.66 32.40
C ALA A 128 -27.59 -12.37 33.05
N ALA A 129 -26.97 -11.22 32.79
CA ALA A 129 -27.44 -9.91 33.23
C ALA A 129 -28.49 -9.29 32.29
N GLY A 130 -28.87 -9.96 31.20
CA GLY A 130 -29.86 -9.50 30.22
C GLY A 130 -29.31 -8.53 29.16
N TYR A 131 -28.00 -8.46 28.99
CA TYR A 131 -27.34 -7.67 27.95
C TYR A 131 -27.15 -8.48 26.67
N ASP A 132 -27.31 -7.83 25.53
CA ASP A 132 -27.06 -8.37 24.18
C ASP A 132 -25.61 -8.19 23.72
N ASP A 133 -24.86 -7.33 24.41
CA ASP A 133 -23.51 -6.92 24.08
C ASP A 133 -22.61 -6.97 25.34
N PRO A 134 -21.57 -7.80 25.35
CA PRO A 134 -20.65 -7.92 26.49
C PRO A 134 -19.88 -6.63 26.78
N GLU A 135 -19.60 -5.80 25.76
CA GLU A 135 -18.93 -4.51 25.98
C GLU A 135 -19.83 -3.54 26.73
N ARG A 136 -21.13 -3.49 26.41
CA ARG A 136 -22.09 -2.63 27.12
C ARG A 136 -22.24 -3.01 28.58
N TRP A 137 -22.34 -4.32 28.84
CA TRP A 137 -22.39 -4.82 30.21
C TRP A 137 -21.15 -4.40 31.00
N TRP A 138 -19.95 -4.56 30.39
CA TRP A 138 -18.70 -4.15 31.00
C TRP A 138 -18.62 -2.64 31.26
N GLU A 139 -19.05 -1.83 30.28
CA GLU A 139 -19.12 -0.38 30.43
C GLU A 139 -19.95 0.02 31.65
N ASP A 140 -21.16 -0.53 31.79
CA ASP A 140 -22.09 -0.16 32.84
C ASP A 140 -21.65 -0.65 34.24
N VAL A 141 -21.13 -1.87 34.32
CA VAL A 141 -20.85 -2.52 35.61
C VAL A 141 -19.45 -2.23 36.13
N VAL A 142 -18.49 -1.94 35.24
CA VAL A 142 -17.07 -1.74 35.61
C VAL A 142 -16.60 -0.32 35.27
N GLU A 143 -16.81 0.15 34.04
CA GLU A 143 -16.18 1.38 33.54
C GLU A 143 -16.85 2.67 34.05
N HIS A 144 -18.19 2.66 34.17
CA HIS A 144 -19.03 3.76 34.63
C HIS A 144 -19.23 3.81 36.15
N ARG A 145 -18.59 2.93 36.92
CA ARG A 145 -18.65 3.00 38.38
C ARG A 145 -17.88 4.21 38.90
N ASP A 146 -18.55 5.01 39.72
CA ASP A 146 -17.87 5.99 40.58
C ASP A 146 -16.84 5.28 41.47
N ALA A 147 -15.80 6.02 41.86
CA ALA A 147 -14.75 5.50 42.73
C ALA A 147 -15.37 4.88 43.99
N ALA A 148 -15.34 3.55 44.07
CA ALA A 148 -15.85 2.83 45.21
C ALA A 148 -15.12 3.28 46.47
N ALA A 149 -15.83 3.36 47.60
CA ALA A 149 -15.22 3.68 48.90
C ALA A 149 -14.08 2.71 49.26
N ASP A 150 -14.16 1.45 48.81
CA ASP A 150 -13.03 0.51 48.78
C ASP A 150 -12.60 0.21 47.32
N PRO A 151 -11.41 0.68 46.90
CA PRO A 151 -10.86 0.42 45.56
C PRO A 151 -10.70 -1.06 45.20
N ARG A 152 -10.74 -1.97 46.18
CA ARG A 152 -10.55 -3.42 45.97
C ARG A 152 -11.86 -4.17 45.72
N ALA A 153 -13.00 -3.59 46.09
CA ALA A 153 -14.30 -4.26 46.01
C ALA A 153 -14.68 -4.72 44.58
N PRO A 154 -14.41 -3.95 43.50
CA PRO A 154 -14.71 -4.40 42.14
C PRO A 154 -13.96 -5.68 41.75
N PHE A 155 -12.70 -5.81 42.16
CA PHE A 155 -11.87 -6.98 41.85
C PHE A 155 -12.35 -8.24 42.58
N ALA A 156 -12.80 -8.10 43.83
CA ALA A 156 -13.38 -9.20 44.58
C ALA A 156 -14.66 -9.72 43.92
N ALA A 157 -15.58 -8.81 43.57
CA ALA A 157 -16.83 -9.16 42.90
C ALA A 157 -16.60 -9.84 41.54
N LEU A 158 -15.64 -9.35 40.76
CA LEU A 158 -15.29 -9.96 39.48
C LEU A 158 -14.62 -11.33 39.66
N GLY A 159 -13.74 -11.47 40.66
CA GLY A 159 -13.13 -12.76 41.01
C GLY A 159 -14.17 -13.82 41.41
N GLU A 160 -15.19 -13.43 42.18
CA GLU A 160 -16.33 -14.29 42.53
C GLU A 160 -17.13 -14.70 41.29
N ALA A 161 -17.47 -13.76 40.41
CA ALA A 161 -18.17 -14.05 39.16
C ALA A 161 -17.39 -15.06 38.28
N MET A 162 -16.08 -14.88 38.13
CA MET A 162 -15.22 -15.79 37.37
C MET A 162 -15.12 -17.17 38.03
N ALA A 163 -15.14 -17.25 39.37
CA ALA A 163 -15.16 -18.52 40.07
C ALA A 163 -16.44 -19.31 39.78
N VAL A 164 -17.61 -18.66 39.80
CA VAL A 164 -18.90 -19.30 39.46
C VAL A 164 -18.91 -19.83 38.02
N LEU A 165 -18.37 -19.06 37.08
CA LEU A 165 -18.25 -19.54 35.70
C LEU A 165 -17.34 -20.76 35.59
N ARG A 166 -16.20 -20.79 36.30
CA ARG A 166 -15.29 -21.95 36.29
C ARG A 166 -15.89 -23.18 36.95
N GLU A 167 -16.76 -23.03 37.95
CA GLU A 167 -17.51 -24.16 38.52
C GLU A 167 -18.44 -24.80 37.48
N THR A 168 -19.00 -23.98 36.57
CA THR A 168 -19.95 -24.43 35.54
C THR A 168 -19.23 -24.96 34.30
N TYR A 169 -18.18 -24.28 33.85
CA TYR A 169 -17.54 -24.48 32.55
C TYR A 169 -16.10 -25.02 32.63
N GLY A 170 -15.58 -25.29 33.83
CA GLY A 170 -14.21 -25.79 34.02
C GLY A 170 -13.15 -24.79 33.58
N ASP A 171 -12.24 -25.20 32.70
CA ASP A 171 -11.21 -24.33 32.11
C ASP A 171 -11.72 -23.55 30.88
N GLY A 172 -13.02 -23.64 30.55
CA GLY A 172 -13.63 -22.91 29.44
C GLY A 172 -13.19 -23.39 28.06
N GLY A 173 -12.51 -24.54 27.96
CA GLY A 173 -11.93 -25.05 26.70
C GLY A 173 -10.55 -24.46 26.40
N HIS A 174 -9.89 -23.84 27.38
CA HIS A 174 -8.58 -23.23 27.24
C HIS A 174 -7.47 -24.11 27.86
N GLY A 175 -7.17 -25.26 27.23
CA GLY A 175 -6.16 -26.19 27.75
C GLY A 175 -4.77 -25.58 27.97
N ILE A 176 -4.41 -24.55 27.18
CA ILE A 176 -3.16 -23.79 27.36
C ILE A 176 -3.17 -22.93 28.64
N ASP A 177 -4.34 -22.48 29.10
CA ASP A 177 -4.46 -21.66 30.31
C ASP A 177 -4.07 -22.45 31.56
N LEU A 178 -4.30 -23.76 31.60
CA LEU A 178 -3.83 -24.60 32.72
C LEU A 178 -2.31 -24.55 32.87
N VAL A 179 -1.58 -24.54 31.74
CA VAL A 179 -0.13 -24.46 31.69
C VAL A 179 0.35 -23.06 32.08
N ARG A 180 -0.30 -22.01 31.56
CA ARG A 180 -0.05 -20.61 31.93
C ARG A 180 -0.24 -20.39 33.43
N GLU A 181 -1.37 -20.83 33.98
CA GLU A 181 -1.73 -20.68 35.39
C GLU A 181 -0.78 -21.46 36.32
N ALA A 182 -0.33 -22.65 35.92
CA ALA A 182 0.70 -23.38 36.66
C ALA A 182 2.01 -22.59 36.76
N TYR A 183 2.41 -21.93 35.67
CA TYR A 183 3.58 -21.06 35.66
C TYR A 183 3.35 -19.81 36.53
N MET A 184 2.22 -19.12 36.36
CA MET A 184 1.85 -17.95 37.17
C MET A 184 1.84 -18.26 38.67
N ARG A 185 1.28 -19.40 39.09
CA ARG A 185 1.33 -19.86 40.49
C ARG A 185 2.75 -20.10 40.98
N GLN A 186 3.64 -20.64 40.15
CA GLN A 186 5.05 -20.83 40.51
C GLN A 186 5.74 -19.49 40.76
N GLN A 187 5.49 -18.48 39.90
CA GLN A 187 6.05 -17.13 40.05
C GLN A 187 5.45 -16.38 41.23
N LEU A 188 4.15 -16.52 41.47
CA LEU A 188 3.46 -15.95 42.63
C LEU A 188 4.05 -16.50 43.93
N ARG A 189 4.20 -17.83 44.05
CA ARG A 189 4.85 -18.44 45.24
C ARG A 189 6.30 -17.96 45.41
N ALA A 190 7.05 -17.77 44.32
CA ALA A 190 8.40 -17.24 44.40
C ALA A 190 8.41 -15.80 44.95
N SER A 191 7.53 -14.95 44.43
CA SER A 191 7.43 -13.55 44.84
C SER A 191 6.89 -13.40 46.27
N VAL A 192 5.94 -14.21 46.71
CA VAL A 192 5.45 -14.23 48.10
C VAL A 192 6.55 -14.67 49.07
N ARG A 193 7.45 -15.60 48.68
CA ARG A 193 8.61 -15.94 49.52
C ARG A 193 9.59 -14.78 49.69
N GLU A 194 9.69 -13.91 48.68
CA GLU A 194 10.63 -12.78 48.67
C GLU A 194 10.06 -11.53 49.35
N PHE A 195 8.77 -11.25 49.13
CA PHE A 195 8.12 -9.99 49.52
C PHE A 195 6.99 -10.17 50.55
N GLY A 196 6.71 -11.40 50.99
CA GLY A 196 5.57 -11.71 51.85
C GLY A 196 4.23 -11.44 51.17
N ASP A 197 3.24 -10.97 51.94
CA ASP A 197 1.92 -10.60 51.43
C ASP A 197 1.90 -9.24 50.71
N GLN A 198 3.02 -8.52 50.62
CA GLN A 198 3.13 -7.22 49.94
C GLN A 198 3.31 -7.39 48.42
N VAL A 199 2.51 -8.26 47.81
CA VAL A 199 2.54 -8.57 46.38
C VAL A 199 1.16 -8.30 45.79
N ALA A 200 1.11 -7.59 44.66
CA ALA A 200 -0.09 -7.47 43.84
C ALA A 200 0.08 -8.22 42.52
N VAL A 201 -1.00 -8.78 41.98
CA VAL A 201 -1.04 -9.44 40.68
C VAL A 201 -2.08 -8.76 39.81
N VAL A 202 -1.70 -8.34 38.61
CA VAL A 202 -2.60 -7.79 37.58
C VAL A 202 -2.63 -8.77 36.42
N CYS A 203 -3.77 -9.41 36.23
CA CYS A 203 -3.99 -10.40 35.18
C CYS A 203 -5.44 -10.38 34.71
N GLY A 204 -5.70 -10.99 33.56
CA GLY A 204 -7.04 -11.29 33.06
C GLY A 204 -7.88 -11.90 34.17
N ALA A 205 -9.10 -11.38 34.35
CA ALA A 205 -9.99 -11.78 35.44
C ALA A 205 -10.27 -13.30 35.46
N TRP A 206 -10.24 -13.93 34.29
CA TRP A 206 -10.39 -15.37 34.14
C TRP A 206 -9.36 -16.17 34.96
N HIS A 207 -8.12 -15.69 35.10
CA HIS A 207 -7.05 -16.41 35.81
C HIS A 207 -7.12 -16.27 37.33
N VAL A 208 -7.86 -15.28 37.86
CA VAL A 208 -7.89 -14.98 39.30
C VAL A 208 -8.29 -16.18 40.18
N PRO A 209 -9.36 -16.95 39.87
CA PRO A 209 -9.72 -18.11 40.67
C PRO A 209 -8.62 -19.17 40.72
N ALA A 210 -7.85 -19.34 39.63
CA ALA A 210 -6.75 -20.29 39.56
C ALA A 210 -5.53 -19.86 40.39
N LEU A 211 -5.36 -18.56 40.64
CA LEU A 211 -4.30 -18.01 41.50
C LEU A 211 -4.72 -17.96 42.97
N ALA A 212 -6.00 -17.76 43.24
CA ALA A 212 -6.57 -17.80 44.60
C ALA A 212 -6.72 -19.22 45.14
N GLY A 213 -6.91 -20.21 44.26
CA GLY A 213 -7.13 -21.61 44.61
C GLY A 213 -5.91 -22.32 45.20
N LYS A 214 -6.16 -23.45 45.88
CA LYS A 214 -5.11 -24.28 46.48
C LYS A 214 -4.66 -25.39 45.51
N PHE A 215 -3.49 -25.21 44.92
CA PHE A 215 -2.83 -26.20 44.06
C PHE A 215 -1.54 -26.71 44.71
N THR A 216 -1.13 -27.94 44.40
CA THR A 216 0.15 -28.48 44.88
C THR A 216 1.29 -28.12 43.94
N VAL A 217 2.50 -27.93 44.47
CA VAL A 217 3.72 -27.71 43.66
C VAL A 217 3.96 -28.88 42.69
N ALA A 218 3.61 -30.10 43.08
CA ALA A 218 3.77 -31.29 42.24
C ALA A 218 2.83 -31.27 41.03
N ALA A 219 1.58 -30.82 41.19
CA ALA A 219 0.62 -30.69 40.08
C ALA A 219 1.08 -29.63 39.07
N ASP A 220 1.52 -28.46 39.55
CA ASP A 220 2.04 -27.40 38.67
C ASP A 220 3.29 -27.88 37.89
N ARG A 221 4.23 -28.56 38.56
CA ARG A 221 5.42 -29.13 37.90
C ARG A 221 5.09 -30.19 36.87
N ALA A 222 4.03 -30.96 37.06
CA ALA A 222 3.61 -31.98 36.10
C ALA A 222 3.13 -31.34 34.79
N LEU A 223 2.36 -30.24 34.87
CA LEU A 223 1.88 -29.48 33.71
C LEU A 223 3.01 -28.79 32.94
N LEU A 224 4.04 -28.31 33.64
CA LEU A 224 5.16 -27.59 33.03
C LEU A 224 6.26 -28.51 32.47
N LYS A 225 6.18 -29.82 32.73
CA LYS A 225 7.22 -30.77 32.35
C LYS A 225 7.12 -31.12 30.87
N GLY A 226 8.25 -31.02 30.16
CA GLY A 226 8.35 -31.49 28.77
C GLY A 226 7.75 -30.55 27.72
N LEU A 227 7.45 -29.29 28.10
CA LEU A 227 6.97 -28.29 27.15
C LEU A 227 8.03 -28.01 26.06
N PRO A 228 7.63 -27.91 24.78
CA PRO A 228 8.53 -27.55 23.71
C PRO A 228 9.06 -26.13 23.92
N LYS A 229 10.30 -25.85 23.50
CA LYS A 229 10.95 -24.57 23.72
C LYS A 229 11.70 -24.13 22.46
N VAL A 230 11.59 -22.85 22.13
CA VAL A 230 12.43 -22.17 21.13
C VAL A 230 13.20 -21.02 21.78
N LYS A 231 14.26 -20.55 21.12
CA LYS A 231 14.95 -19.33 21.56
C LYS A 231 14.13 -18.12 21.09
N ALA A 232 13.57 -17.37 22.05
CA ALA A 232 12.80 -16.17 21.80
C ALA A 232 13.56 -14.93 22.27
N GLU A 233 13.46 -13.84 21.52
CA GLU A 233 13.96 -12.50 21.89
C GLU A 233 12.79 -11.52 21.91
N LEU A 234 12.81 -10.58 22.86
CA LEU A 234 11.74 -9.60 23.06
C LEU A 234 12.24 -8.18 22.88
N THR A 235 11.35 -7.33 22.36
CA THR A 235 11.54 -5.87 22.36
C THR A 235 10.21 -5.11 22.37
N TRP A 236 10.26 -3.82 22.68
CA TRP A 236 9.13 -2.90 22.49
C TRP A 236 9.05 -2.45 21.03
N VAL A 237 7.84 -2.52 20.46
CA VAL A 237 7.53 -1.94 19.14
C VAL A 237 6.34 -0.99 19.22
N PRO A 238 6.31 0.06 18.38
CA PRO A 238 5.11 0.86 18.18
C PRO A 238 3.92 -0.01 17.79
N TRP A 239 2.77 0.28 18.38
CA TRP A 239 1.49 -0.36 18.05
C TRP A 239 0.48 0.68 17.58
N THR A 240 -0.69 0.25 17.13
CA THR A 240 -1.75 1.18 16.69
C THR A 240 -3.07 0.86 17.34
N HIS A 241 -3.91 1.88 17.53
CA HIS A 241 -5.30 1.68 17.94
C HIS A 241 -6.05 0.73 17.01
N ARG A 242 -5.89 0.86 15.70
CA ARG A 242 -6.53 -0.05 14.72
C ARG A 242 -6.14 -1.52 14.91
N ARG A 243 -4.94 -1.80 15.42
CA ARG A 243 -4.48 -3.16 15.71
C ARG A 243 -4.88 -3.63 17.11
N LEU A 244 -5.13 -2.72 18.07
CA LEU A 244 -5.85 -3.06 19.30
C LEU A 244 -7.29 -3.52 19.02
N ALA A 245 -7.91 -2.97 17.96
CA ALA A 245 -9.24 -3.39 17.51
C ALA A 245 -9.29 -4.74 16.79
N ARG A 246 -8.14 -5.36 16.52
CA ARG A 246 -8.10 -6.73 16.02
C ARG A 246 -7.76 -7.65 17.17
N ARG A 247 -8.41 -8.81 17.25
CA ARG A 247 -7.95 -9.90 18.14
C ARG A 247 -6.54 -10.28 17.71
N SER A 248 -5.53 -9.81 18.43
CA SER A 248 -4.15 -10.30 18.31
C SER A 248 -4.08 -11.71 18.90
N GLY A 249 -3.00 -12.46 18.66
CA GLY A 249 -2.79 -13.81 19.22
C GLY A 249 -2.94 -13.90 20.75
N TYR A 250 -2.92 -12.76 21.46
CA TYR A 250 -3.17 -12.63 22.90
C TYR A 250 -4.67 -12.52 23.29
N GLY A 251 -5.61 -12.55 22.34
CA GLY A 251 -7.06 -12.63 22.60
C GLY A 251 -7.69 -11.36 23.22
N ALA A 252 -6.90 -10.32 23.49
CA ALA A 252 -7.23 -9.13 24.27
C ALA A 252 -7.69 -7.91 23.43
N GLY A 253 -8.25 -8.11 22.24
CA GLY A 253 -8.68 -6.99 21.39
C GLY A 253 -9.86 -6.20 21.98
N ILE A 254 -9.98 -4.93 21.62
CA ILE A 254 -11.10 -4.05 22.00
C ILE A 254 -11.64 -3.30 20.79
N ASP A 255 -12.95 -3.26 20.57
CA ASP A 255 -13.49 -2.78 19.28
C ASP A 255 -13.38 -1.25 19.09
N SER A 256 -13.28 -0.50 20.20
CA SER A 256 -13.33 0.97 20.21
C SER A 256 -12.17 1.66 20.98
N PRO A 257 -10.89 1.43 20.59
CA PRO A 257 -9.73 1.95 21.32
C PRO A 257 -9.65 3.47 21.42
N GLY A 258 -10.09 4.20 20.41
CA GLY A 258 -10.13 5.66 20.46
C GLY A 258 -11.21 6.20 21.41
N TRP A 259 -12.34 5.49 21.57
CA TRP A 259 -13.35 5.78 22.59
C TRP A 259 -12.81 5.52 24.00
N TYR A 260 -12.22 4.35 24.25
CA TYR A 260 -11.66 4.02 25.56
C TYR A 260 -10.47 4.92 25.94
N GLY A 261 -9.60 5.27 24.99
CA GLY A 261 -8.55 6.27 25.19
C GLY A 261 -9.11 7.65 25.55
N HIS A 262 -10.24 8.04 24.95
CA HIS A 262 -10.96 9.26 25.34
C HIS A 262 -11.51 9.17 26.77
N LEU A 263 -12.20 8.08 27.13
CA LEU A 263 -12.72 7.88 28.48
C LEU A 263 -11.62 7.84 29.56
N PHE A 264 -10.40 7.45 29.20
CA PHE A 264 -9.26 7.49 30.11
C PHE A 264 -8.70 8.91 30.29
N SER A 265 -8.48 9.62 29.18
CA SER A 265 -7.84 10.94 29.16
C SER A 265 -8.77 12.09 29.56
N ALA A 266 -10.10 11.90 29.45
CA ALA A 266 -11.11 12.88 29.80
C ALA A 266 -12.00 12.38 30.97
N PRO A 267 -11.46 12.32 32.21
CA PRO A 267 -12.22 11.87 33.37
C PRO A 267 -13.35 12.83 33.75
N ASP A 268 -13.24 14.11 33.39
CA ASP A 268 -14.28 15.11 33.61
C ASP A 268 -15.11 15.34 32.34
N ARG A 269 -16.44 15.23 32.47
CA ARG A 269 -17.39 15.51 31.38
C ARG A 269 -17.07 14.74 30.08
N PRO A 270 -16.92 13.40 30.15
CA PRO A 270 -16.45 12.59 29.02
C PRO A 270 -17.36 12.73 27.80
N ILE A 271 -18.67 12.84 27.99
CA ILE A 271 -19.62 12.92 26.88
C ILE A 271 -19.54 14.27 26.16
N GLU A 272 -19.48 15.38 26.89
CA GLU A 272 -19.41 16.70 26.27
C GLU A 272 -18.09 16.91 25.53
N ARG A 273 -16.98 16.44 26.10
CA ARG A 273 -15.67 16.48 25.44
C ARG A 273 -15.66 15.59 24.20
N TRP A 274 -16.29 14.42 24.24
CA TRP A 274 -16.43 13.54 23.08
C TRP A 274 -17.22 14.21 21.95
N MET A 275 -18.41 14.74 22.26
CA MET A 275 -19.25 15.43 21.27
C MET A 275 -18.56 16.65 20.67
N THR A 276 -17.76 17.36 21.47
CA THR A 276 -16.92 18.47 20.99
C THR A 276 -15.82 17.98 20.04
N LYS A 277 -15.17 16.86 20.37
CA LYS A 277 -14.15 16.22 19.51
C LYS A 277 -14.73 15.77 18.17
N VAL A 278 -15.92 15.14 18.19
CA VAL A 278 -16.66 14.75 16.97
C VAL A 278 -17.00 15.97 16.12
N ALA A 279 -17.55 17.03 16.73
CA ALA A 279 -17.85 18.26 16.00
C ALA A 279 -16.58 18.91 15.40
N GLY A 280 -15.45 18.84 16.11
CA GLY A 280 -14.16 19.31 15.60
C GLY A 280 -13.72 18.55 14.35
N LEU A 281 -13.81 17.21 14.36
CA LEU A 281 -13.52 16.39 13.18
C LEU A 281 -14.43 16.73 12.00
N LEU A 282 -15.74 16.80 12.23
CA LEU A 282 -16.70 17.11 11.17
C LEU A 282 -16.44 18.48 10.55
N ARG A 283 -16.11 19.50 11.35
CA ARG A 283 -15.74 20.84 10.84
C ARG A 283 -14.46 20.83 10.01
N ALA A 284 -13.47 20.01 10.39
CA ALA A 284 -12.23 19.88 9.63
C ALA A 284 -12.44 19.26 8.24
N GLU A 285 -13.55 18.53 8.07
CA GLU A 285 -14.00 17.95 6.80
C GLU A 285 -15.14 18.80 6.18
N ASP A 286 -15.10 20.12 6.42
CA ASP A 286 -16.01 21.14 5.89
C ASP A 286 -17.51 20.91 6.18
N ARG A 287 -17.85 20.19 7.25
CA ARG A 287 -19.25 20.01 7.70
C ARG A 287 -19.65 21.08 8.72
N GLN A 288 -20.82 21.67 8.51
CA GLN A 288 -21.33 22.76 9.35
C GLN A 288 -21.96 22.25 10.66
N VAL A 289 -21.11 21.96 11.66
CA VAL A 289 -21.58 21.56 13.01
C VAL A 289 -21.46 22.73 13.98
N SER A 290 -22.58 23.34 14.39
CA SER A 290 -22.58 24.43 15.39
C SER A 290 -22.52 23.92 16.85
N SER A 291 -22.26 24.81 17.82
CA SER A 291 -22.32 24.46 19.25
C SER A 291 -23.72 24.01 19.70
N ALA A 292 -24.78 24.45 19.02
CA ALA A 292 -26.14 23.99 19.31
C ALA A 292 -26.30 22.49 19.03
N HIS A 293 -25.68 21.98 17.95
CA HIS A 293 -25.65 20.55 17.65
C HIS A 293 -24.92 19.75 18.74
N VAL A 294 -23.82 20.28 19.28
CA VAL A 294 -23.10 19.62 20.38
C VAL A 294 -23.97 19.53 21.63
N ILE A 295 -24.62 20.62 22.04
CA ILE A 295 -25.50 20.65 23.21
C ILE A 295 -26.67 19.68 23.03
N GLU A 296 -27.28 19.68 21.85
CA GLU A 296 -28.39 18.79 21.54
C GLU A 296 -27.98 17.33 21.49
N ALA A 297 -26.81 17.00 20.90
CA ALA A 297 -26.29 15.63 20.89
C ALA A 297 -25.98 15.11 22.29
N VAL A 298 -25.44 15.94 23.18
CA VAL A 298 -25.23 15.57 24.60
C VAL A 298 -26.58 15.29 25.27
N ARG A 299 -27.57 16.18 25.09
CA ARG A 299 -28.91 16.02 25.66
C ARG A 299 -29.58 14.73 25.15
N LEU A 300 -29.48 14.47 23.85
CA LEU A 300 -30.05 13.28 23.21
C LEU A 300 -29.36 12.00 23.71
N ALA A 301 -28.03 11.98 23.81
CA ALA A 301 -27.30 10.83 24.35
C ALA A 301 -27.73 10.53 25.80
N GLY A 302 -27.89 11.56 26.64
CA GLY A 302 -28.43 11.41 28.00
C GLY A 302 -29.86 10.86 28.03
N THR A 303 -30.72 11.33 27.11
CA THR A 303 -32.10 10.84 26.98
C THR A 303 -32.15 9.38 26.55
N LEU A 304 -31.31 9.00 25.58
CA LEU A 304 -31.19 7.62 25.10
C LEU A 304 -30.69 6.68 26.22
N ALA A 305 -29.70 7.12 27.00
CA ALA A 305 -29.21 6.36 28.14
C ALA A 305 -30.32 6.09 29.16
N ALA A 306 -31.10 7.12 29.52
CA ALA A 306 -32.23 6.99 30.43
C ALA A 306 -33.33 6.06 29.88
N MET A 307 -33.66 6.17 28.58
CA MET A 307 -34.63 5.28 27.93
C MET A 307 -34.17 3.82 27.90
N ARG A 308 -32.86 3.59 27.84
CA ARG A 308 -32.24 2.25 27.84
C ARG A 308 -31.92 1.73 29.24
N GLY A 309 -32.27 2.48 30.30
CA GLY A 309 -31.99 2.09 31.69
C GLY A 309 -30.50 2.10 32.04
N ARG A 310 -29.67 2.82 31.29
CA ARG A 310 -28.23 2.90 31.51
C ARG A 310 -27.86 3.99 32.53
N PRO A 311 -26.81 3.79 33.34
CA PRO A 311 -26.36 4.78 34.32
C PRO A 311 -25.76 6.03 33.65
N LEU A 312 -25.04 5.86 32.54
CA LEU A 312 -24.40 6.93 31.77
C LEU A 312 -24.48 6.62 30.26
N PRO A 313 -24.40 7.64 29.39
CA PRO A 313 -24.32 7.42 27.94
C PRO A 313 -23.02 6.71 27.57
N GLY A 314 -23.11 5.59 26.87
CA GLY A 314 -21.94 4.89 26.32
C GLY A 314 -21.71 5.21 24.84
N LEU A 315 -20.87 4.42 24.18
CA LEU A 315 -20.56 4.63 22.76
C LEU A 315 -21.80 4.53 21.86
N ALA A 316 -22.73 3.62 22.16
CA ALA A 316 -23.95 3.43 21.38
C ALA A 316 -24.86 4.67 21.42
N GLU A 317 -25.15 5.21 22.61
CA GLU A 317 -26.00 6.40 22.75
C GLU A 317 -25.34 7.64 22.13
N THR A 318 -24.03 7.77 22.28
CA THR A 318 -23.30 8.90 21.69
C THR A 318 -23.26 8.79 20.16
N THR A 319 -23.08 7.60 19.60
CA THR A 319 -23.10 7.35 18.16
C THR A 319 -24.49 7.63 17.57
N ASP A 320 -25.55 7.15 18.21
CA ASP A 320 -26.93 7.41 17.77
C ASP A 320 -27.27 8.91 17.82
N ALA A 321 -26.84 9.60 18.88
CA ALA A 321 -27.05 11.04 19.01
C ALA A 321 -26.28 11.83 17.95
N VAL A 322 -25.02 11.45 17.67
CA VAL A 322 -24.21 12.03 16.59
C VAL A 322 -24.87 11.79 15.24
N ARG A 323 -25.34 10.56 14.97
CA ARG A 323 -26.02 10.21 13.73
C ARG A 323 -27.24 11.10 13.50
N ALA A 324 -28.08 11.27 14.52
CA ALA A 324 -29.31 12.05 14.43
C ALA A 324 -29.05 13.56 14.33
N VAL A 325 -28.12 14.10 15.13
CA VAL A 325 -27.97 15.54 15.32
C VAL A 325 -26.87 16.14 14.45
N MET A 326 -25.73 15.45 14.27
CA MET A 326 -24.56 15.99 13.58
C MET A 326 -24.38 15.45 12.16
N CYS A 327 -24.96 14.29 11.85
CA CYS A 327 -24.82 13.62 10.55
C CYS A 327 -26.12 13.60 9.74
N GLU A 328 -27.20 14.21 10.23
CA GLU A 328 -28.51 14.27 9.55
C GLU A 328 -29.05 12.88 9.14
N GLY A 329 -28.77 11.85 9.94
CA GLY A 329 -29.14 10.46 9.68
C GLY A 329 -28.22 9.69 8.72
N SER A 330 -27.17 10.32 8.17
CA SER A 330 -26.27 9.69 7.21
C SER A 330 -25.18 8.84 7.87
N ASP A 331 -24.96 7.64 7.31
CA ASP A 331 -23.90 6.72 7.75
C ASP A 331 -22.52 7.07 7.15
N VAL A 332 -22.46 7.92 6.12
CA VAL A 332 -21.19 8.29 5.46
C VAL A 332 -20.29 9.12 6.39
N PRO A 333 -20.74 10.24 7.01
CA PRO A 333 -19.95 10.96 8.00
C PRO A 333 -19.70 10.13 9.26
N LEU A 334 -20.61 9.21 9.59
CA LEU A 334 -20.45 8.30 10.72
C LEU A 334 -19.31 7.30 10.49
N GLY A 335 -19.12 6.82 9.26
CA GLY A 335 -17.98 5.98 8.87
C GLY A 335 -16.64 6.67 9.12
N LEU A 336 -16.54 7.96 8.78
CA LEU A 336 -15.36 8.77 9.08
C LEU A 336 -15.10 8.87 10.59
N ILE A 337 -16.14 9.15 11.39
CA ILE A 337 -16.02 9.24 12.86
C ILE A 337 -15.59 7.90 13.44
N ARG A 338 -16.15 6.80 12.93
CA ARG A 338 -15.76 5.46 13.35
C ARG A 338 -14.27 5.22 13.11
N ASP A 339 -13.80 5.50 11.90
CA ASP A 339 -12.43 5.20 11.51
C ASP A 339 -11.42 6.12 12.23
N ARG A 340 -11.70 7.43 12.30
CA ARG A 340 -10.77 8.44 12.84
C ARG A 340 -10.83 8.64 14.35
N LEU A 341 -11.99 8.40 14.99
CA LEU A 341 -12.19 8.66 16.43
C LEU A 341 -12.52 7.42 17.25
N ILE A 342 -13.46 6.58 16.81
CA ILE A 342 -13.89 5.40 17.60
C ILE A 342 -12.79 4.34 17.62
N VAL A 343 -12.29 3.96 16.43
CA VAL A 343 -11.10 3.12 16.31
C VAL A 343 -9.89 3.98 16.63
N GLY A 344 -9.68 5.07 15.89
CA GLY A 344 -8.62 6.03 16.16
C GLY A 344 -7.32 5.75 15.42
N GLU A 345 -6.49 6.79 15.35
CA GLU A 345 -5.36 6.91 14.42
C GLU A 345 -4.00 6.89 15.13
N VAL A 346 -4.01 6.64 16.44
CA VAL A 346 -2.81 6.75 17.27
C VAL A 346 -1.86 5.60 16.95
N LEU A 347 -0.64 5.98 16.57
CA LEU A 347 0.55 5.13 16.52
C LEU A 347 1.41 5.48 17.73
N GLY A 348 1.81 4.48 18.51
CA GLY A 348 2.71 4.71 19.63
C GLY A 348 4.15 5.02 19.20
N GLU A 349 4.97 5.35 20.17
CA GLU A 349 6.39 5.70 19.99
C GLU A 349 7.22 4.91 21.01
N VAL A 350 8.37 4.40 20.58
CA VAL A 350 9.33 3.69 21.46
C VAL A 350 10.66 4.45 21.48
N PRO A 351 11.39 4.47 22.61
CA PRO A 351 12.69 5.15 22.70
C PRO A 351 13.75 4.54 21.78
N ASP A 352 14.68 5.36 21.28
CA ASP A 352 15.84 4.91 20.49
C ASP A 352 16.75 3.92 21.25
N ALA A 353 16.66 3.89 22.58
CA ALA A 353 17.39 2.98 23.47
C ALA A 353 16.77 1.57 23.53
N ALA A 354 15.54 1.38 23.03
CA ALA A 354 14.92 0.07 23.00
C ALA A 354 15.75 -0.91 22.14
N PRO A 355 15.91 -2.18 22.57
CA PRO A 355 16.61 -3.18 21.77
C PRO A 355 16.00 -3.29 20.38
N ALA A 356 16.80 -3.22 19.33
CA ALA A 356 16.30 -3.33 17.97
C ALA A 356 17.34 -4.02 17.08
N VAL A 357 16.85 -4.79 16.11
CA VAL A 357 17.73 -5.37 15.10
C VAL A 357 18.48 -4.26 14.35
N PRO A 358 19.74 -4.47 13.92
CA PRO A 358 20.54 -3.43 13.26
C PRO A 358 19.82 -2.76 12.08
N LEU A 359 19.09 -3.54 11.27
CA LEU A 359 18.33 -3.04 10.13
C LEU A 359 17.22 -2.05 10.53
N GLN A 360 16.56 -2.28 11.68
CA GLN A 360 15.53 -1.36 12.18
C GLN A 360 16.13 -0.03 12.64
N ARG A 361 17.34 -0.05 13.24
CA ARG A 361 18.05 1.17 13.63
C ARG A 361 18.50 1.97 12.41
N ASP A 362 18.92 1.29 11.35
CA ASP A 362 19.26 1.93 10.07
C ASP A 362 18.02 2.54 9.41
N LEU A 363 16.89 1.81 9.37
CA LEU A 363 15.61 2.32 8.86
C LEU A 363 15.16 3.57 9.64
N ALA A 364 15.18 3.55 10.97
CA ALA A 364 14.81 4.71 11.80
C ALA A 364 15.70 5.93 11.50
N ARG A 365 17.00 5.72 11.24
CA ARG A 365 17.93 6.78 10.84
C ARG A 365 17.56 7.36 9.47
N ALA A 366 17.22 6.51 8.50
CA ALA A 366 16.80 6.93 7.16
C ALA A 366 15.45 7.67 7.19
N GLN A 367 14.50 7.23 8.02
CA GLN A 367 13.22 7.91 8.24
C GLN A 367 13.43 9.34 8.78
N ARG A 368 14.33 9.49 9.77
CA ARG A 368 14.67 10.80 10.34
C ARG A 368 15.36 11.71 9.32
N SER A 369 16.35 11.22 8.58
CA SER A 369 17.08 12.03 7.60
C SER A 369 16.18 12.50 6.45
N LEU A 370 15.27 11.64 5.98
CA LEU A 370 14.34 11.93 4.88
C LEU A 370 13.04 12.61 5.34
N ARG A 371 12.90 12.89 6.65
CA ARG A 371 11.68 13.45 7.27
C ARG A 371 10.42 12.68 6.88
N LEU A 372 10.54 11.35 6.87
CA LEU A 372 9.46 10.45 6.48
C LEU A 372 8.95 9.74 7.74
N LYS A 373 7.97 10.36 8.42
CA LYS A 373 7.40 9.80 9.65
C LYS A 373 6.48 8.61 9.33
N PRO A 374 6.60 7.47 10.04
CA PRO A 374 5.61 6.40 10.02
C PRO A 374 4.30 6.86 10.64
N GLU A 375 3.18 6.58 9.97
CA GLU A 375 1.84 6.99 10.40
C GLU A 375 0.89 5.81 10.22
N ALA A 376 -0.03 5.62 11.17
CA ALA A 376 -1.03 4.56 11.10
C ALA A 376 -2.10 4.81 10.02
N LEU A 377 -2.29 6.09 9.68
CA LEU A 377 -3.17 6.51 8.61
C LEU A 377 -2.51 6.40 7.25
N GLU A 378 -3.39 6.30 6.27
CA GLU A 378 -3.00 6.43 4.88
C GLU A 378 -2.66 7.89 4.57
N ARG A 379 -1.44 8.11 4.09
CA ARG A 379 -0.96 9.41 3.61
C ARG A 379 -0.60 9.32 2.14
N GLU A 380 -1.18 10.19 1.32
CA GLU A 380 -0.74 10.40 -0.05
C GLU A 380 0.50 11.32 -0.07
N LEU A 381 1.50 10.92 -0.84
CA LEU A 381 2.78 11.60 -0.95
C LEU A 381 3.14 11.74 -2.43
N GLU A 382 3.15 12.98 -2.92
CA GLU A 382 3.67 13.33 -4.24
C GLU A 382 5.14 13.71 -4.12
N LEU A 383 6.01 13.00 -4.84
CA LEU A 383 7.46 13.17 -4.84
C LEU A 383 7.92 13.80 -6.15
N ASP A 384 8.73 14.86 -6.09
CA ASP A 384 9.44 15.41 -7.25
C ASP A 384 10.89 14.90 -7.26
N LEU A 385 11.20 13.97 -8.15
CA LEU A 385 12.49 13.26 -8.18
C LEU A 385 13.70 14.15 -8.48
N ARG A 386 13.49 15.41 -8.89
CA ARG A 386 14.56 16.40 -9.07
C ARG A 386 15.07 16.98 -7.75
N LYS A 387 14.33 16.79 -6.66
CA LYS A 387 14.72 17.22 -5.32
C LYS A 387 15.39 16.06 -4.61
N ASP A 388 16.61 16.26 -4.12
CA ASP A 388 17.41 15.21 -3.46
C ASP A 388 16.67 14.50 -2.32
N THR A 389 15.89 15.24 -1.53
CA THR A 389 15.10 14.65 -0.43
C THR A 389 13.98 13.72 -0.94
N ASP A 390 13.27 14.12 -2.01
CA ASP A 390 12.19 13.34 -2.58
C ASP A 390 12.71 12.14 -3.37
N ALA A 391 13.84 12.30 -4.07
CA ALA A 391 14.59 11.20 -4.64
C ALA A 391 15.03 10.20 -3.56
N GLY A 392 15.54 10.69 -2.42
CA GLY A 392 15.89 9.87 -1.26
C GLY A 392 14.70 9.09 -0.69
N ARG A 393 13.52 9.72 -0.60
CA ARG A 393 12.27 9.06 -0.17
C ARG A 393 11.85 7.96 -1.14
N SER A 394 11.87 8.23 -2.45
CA SER A 394 11.58 7.24 -3.50
C SER A 394 12.50 6.02 -3.38
N ARG A 395 13.82 6.25 -3.31
CA ARG A 395 14.83 5.18 -3.16
C ARG A 395 14.57 4.32 -1.93
N LEU A 396 14.29 4.93 -0.77
CA LEU A 396 13.98 4.20 0.46
C LEU A 396 12.74 3.32 0.28
N LEU A 397 11.65 3.84 -0.28
CA LEU A 397 10.40 3.11 -0.49
C LEU A 397 10.58 1.93 -1.47
N HIS A 398 11.34 2.12 -2.55
CA HIS A 398 11.67 1.03 -3.48
C HIS A 398 12.54 -0.05 -2.85
N ARG A 399 13.55 0.32 -2.04
CA ARG A 399 14.37 -0.65 -1.29
C ARG A 399 13.54 -1.48 -0.32
N LEU A 400 12.63 -0.82 0.41
CA LEU A 400 11.73 -1.51 1.35
C LEU A 400 10.77 -2.46 0.62
N ARG A 401 10.20 -2.05 -0.53
CA ARG A 401 9.39 -2.94 -1.37
C ARG A 401 10.17 -4.15 -1.86
N LEU A 402 11.43 -3.96 -2.26
CA LEU A 402 12.31 -5.07 -2.66
C LEU A 402 12.51 -6.05 -1.49
N LEU A 403 12.68 -5.54 -0.26
CA LEU A 403 12.75 -6.34 0.96
C LEU A 403 11.42 -7.02 1.35
N GLY A 404 10.29 -6.67 0.72
CA GLY A 404 8.96 -7.18 1.09
C GLY A 404 8.31 -6.40 2.24
N ILE A 405 8.84 -5.21 2.56
CA ILE A 405 8.32 -4.29 3.57
C ILE A 405 7.40 -3.30 2.86
N GLY A 406 6.10 -3.61 2.82
CA GLY A 406 5.06 -2.84 2.13
C GLY A 406 4.64 -1.56 2.85
N TRP A 407 5.57 -0.66 3.18
CA TRP A 407 5.23 0.62 3.82
C TRP A 407 4.53 1.60 2.86
N GLY A 408 4.82 1.50 1.56
CA GLY A 408 4.25 2.36 0.53
C GLY A 408 3.83 1.60 -0.72
N GLU A 409 2.68 1.96 -1.26
CA GLU A 409 2.19 1.53 -2.56
C GLU A 409 2.23 2.71 -3.54
N GLN A 410 2.70 2.45 -4.77
CA GLN A 410 2.77 3.50 -5.80
C GLN A 410 1.41 3.60 -6.48
N THR A 411 0.87 4.81 -6.58
CA THR A 411 -0.41 5.09 -7.24
C THR A 411 -0.19 5.75 -8.60
N GLN A 412 -1.15 5.64 -9.51
CA GLN A 412 -1.04 6.26 -10.84
C GLN A 412 -0.99 7.78 -10.71
N ALA A 413 0.02 8.40 -11.33
CA ALA A 413 0.12 9.84 -11.40
C ALA A 413 -0.96 10.40 -12.34
N ARG A 414 -1.64 11.47 -11.92
CA ARG A 414 -2.57 12.22 -12.79
C ARG A 414 -1.85 13.04 -13.87
N SER A 415 -0.52 13.15 -13.79
CA SER A 415 0.33 13.88 -14.73
C SER A 415 1.15 12.93 -15.60
N THR A 416 1.34 13.29 -16.86
CA THR A 416 2.21 12.60 -17.82
C THR A 416 3.72 12.81 -17.58
N GLY A 417 4.09 13.59 -16.55
CA GLY A 417 5.48 13.89 -16.20
C GLY A 417 6.18 12.72 -15.50
N THR A 418 7.35 12.35 -16.02
CA THR A 418 8.15 11.18 -15.61
C THR A 418 8.99 11.41 -14.34
N PHE A 419 9.05 12.66 -13.88
CA PHE A 419 9.78 13.09 -12.68
C PHE A 419 8.92 13.09 -11.41
N ARG A 420 7.63 12.71 -11.49
CA ARG A 420 6.71 12.67 -10.37
C ARG A 420 6.33 11.25 -10.00
N GLU A 421 6.34 10.95 -8.72
CA GLU A 421 5.80 9.71 -8.19
C GLU A 421 4.74 10.00 -7.14
N ASN A 422 3.61 9.30 -7.24
CA ASN A 422 2.58 9.33 -6.21
C ASN A 422 2.64 8.05 -5.40
N TRP A 423 2.64 8.20 -4.09
CA TRP A 423 2.74 7.12 -3.12
C TRP A 423 1.62 7.21 -2.11
N ARG A 424 1.14 6.06 -1.68
CA ARG A 424 0.19 5.87 -0.60
C ARG A 424 0.90 5.12 0.52
N LEU A 425 1.16 5.81 1.63
CA LEU A 425 1.94 5.29 2.74
C LEU A 425 1.04 4.93 3.90
N ARG A 426 1.27 3.76 4.52
CA ARG A 426 0.63 3.36 5.77
C ARG A 426 1.56 2.46 6.57
N TRP A 427 1.84 2.80 7.82
CA TRP A 427 2.64 1.97 8.71
C TRP A 427 1.76 0.99 9.48
N GLU A 428 2.10 -0.29 9.43
CA GLU A 428 1.46 -1.35 10.19
C GLU A 428 2.48 -2.03 11.11
N PRO A 429 2.11 -2.45 12.33
CA PRO A 429 3.05 -3.07 13.26
C PRO A 429 3.76 -4.32 12.71
N GLU A 430 3.10 -5.08 11.83
CA GLU A 430 3.67 -6.24 11.13
C GLU A 430 4.88 -5.87 10.27
N LEU A 431 4.99 -4.61 9.83
CA LEU A 431 6.19 -4.13 9.14
C LEU A 431 7.44 -4.21 10.04
N SER A 432 7.28 -4.14 11.38
CA SER A 432 8.40 -4.35 12.31
C SER A 432 8.92 -5.79 12.25
N VAL A 433 8.02 -6.77 12.08
CA VAL A 433 8.39 -8.18 11.87
C VAL A 433 9.05 -8.36 10.50
N ARG A 434 8.50 -7.75 9.44
CA ARG A 434 9.12 -7.78 8.10
C ARG A 434 10.51 -7.15 8.08
N VAL A 435 10.75 -6.11 8.88
CA VAL A 435 12.07 -5.53 9.08
C VAL A 435 13.00 -6.51 9.81
N ALA A 436 12.52 -7.23 10.83
CA ALA A 436 13.32 -8.26 11.50
C ALA A 436 13.68 -9.43 10.56
N GLU A 437 12.71 -9.94 9.78
CA GLU A 437 12.91 -10.95 8.74
C GLU A 437 13.94 -10.49 7.69
N ALA A 438 13.83 -9.25 7.22
CA ALA A 438 14.74 -8.68 6.25
C ALA A 438 16.18 -8.53 6.78
N GLY A 439 16.39 -8.57 8.10
CA GLY A 439 17.70 -8.50 8.74
C GLY A 439 18.65 -9.64 8.33
N VAL A 440 18.11 -10.77 7.85
CA VAL A 440 18.92 -11.90 7.33
C VAL A 440 19.75 -11.48 6.10
N TRP A 441 19.27 -10.50 5.33
CA TRP A 441 19.96 -10.01 4.12
C TRP A 441 21.02 -8.96 4.43
N GLY A 442 20.98 -8.31 5.59
CA GLY A 442 21.97 -7.29 5.95
C GLY A 442 21.55 -6.39 7.11
N THR A 443 22.52 -5.61 7.60
CA THR A 443 22.33 -4.71 8.75
C THR A 443 21.85 -3.30 8.37
N THR A 444 21.85 -2.95 7.09
CA THR A 444 21.36 -1.67 6.56
C THR A 444 20.37 -1.91 5.42
N VAL A 445 19.45 -0.98 5.18
CA VAL A 445 18.41 -1.12 4.16
C VAL A 445 19.02 -1.26 2.77
N LEU A 446 20.11 -0.53 2.50
CA LEU A 446 20.86 -0.64 1.25
C LEU A 446 21.49 -2.03 1.10
N ALA A 447 22.29 -2.48 2.08
CA ALA A 447 22.97 -3.77 1.98
C ALA A 447 21.99 -4.95 1.90
N ALA A 448 20.91 -4.90 2.70
CA ALA A 448 19.88 -5.92 2.68
C ALA A 448 19.16 -5.97 1.32
N ALA A 449 18.80 -4.81 0.74
CA ALA A 449 18.16 -4.77 -0.57
C ALA A 449 19.10 -5.25 -1.68
N THR A 450 20.39 -4.90 -1.62
CA THR A 450 21.44 -5.40 -2.55
C THR A 450 21.55 -6.92 -2.49
N ALA A 451 21.77 -7.50 -1.30
CA ALA A 451 21.94 -8.95 -1.15
C ALA A 451 20.69 -9.73 -1.57
N LYS A 452 19.50 -9.20 -1.25
CA LYS A 452 18.23 -9.81 -1.68
C LYS A 452 18.08 -9.76 -3.20
N ALA A 453 18.42 -8.65 -3.84
CA ALA A 453 18.38 -8.53 -5.29
C ALA A 453 19.36 -9.50 -5.97
N GLU A 454 20.59 -9.62 -5.47
CA GLU A 454 21.57 -10.60 -5.99
C GLU A 454 21.07 -12.05 -5.86
N SER A 455 20.46 -12.39 -4.73
CA SER A 455 19.85 -13.70 -4.52
C SER A 455 18.65 -13.95 -5.44
N GLU A 456 17.78 -12.97 -5.65
CA GLU A 456 16.65 -13.07 -6.60
C GLU A 456 17.18 -13.26 -8.03
N ALA A 457 18.24 -12.55 -8.42
CA ALA A 457 18.86 -12.69 -9.75
C ALA A 457 19.42 -14.09 -10.00
N ALA A 458 20.07 -14.67 -8.98
CA ALA A 458 20.61 -16.03 -9.06
C ALA A 458 19.53 -17.11 -9.11
N ALA A 459 18.39 -16.88 -8.45
CA ALA A 459 17.27 -17.81 -8.40
C ALA A 459 16.30 -17.68 -9.58
N ALA A 460 16.26 -16.52 -10.24
CA ALA A 460 15.34 -16.25 -11.33
C ALA A 460 15.51 -17.25 -12.47
N THR A 461 14.40 -17.72 -13.02
CA THR A 461 14.39 -18.71 -14.10
C THR A 461 13.88 -18.17 -15.42
N ALA A 462 13.10 -17.09 -15.38
CA ALA A 462 12.53 -16.46 -16.54
C ALA A 462 13.19 -15.11 -16.85
N LEU A 463 13.31 -14.78 -18.14
CA LEU A 463 13.85 -13.49 -18.58
C LEU A 463 13.03 -12.30 -18.06
N GLY A 464 11.71 -12.47 -17.98
CA GLY A 464 10.79 -11.45 -17.44
C GLY A 464 11.04 -11.13 -15.96
N GLU A 465 11.36 -12.14 -15.13
CA GLU A 465 11.67 -11.95 -13.70
C GLU A 465 12.92 -11.09 -13.51
N ILE A 466 13.97 -11.38 -14.29
CA ILE A 466 15.24 -10.64 -14.22
C ILE A 466 15.07 -9.22 -14.77
N THR A 467 14.29 -9.06 -15.84
CA THR A 467 13.97 -7.73 -16.40
C THR A 467 13.24 -6.86 -15.37
N ALA A 468 12.23 -7.41 -14.70
CA ALA A 468 11.51 -6.71 -13.63
C ALA A 468 12.41 -6.42 -12.41
N LEU A 469 13.35 -7.31 -12.09
CA LEU A 469 14.33 -7.09 -11.03
C LEU A 469 15.32 -5.97 -11.39
N ALA A 470 15.79 -5.89 -12.64
CA ALA A 470 16.65 -4.81 -13.12
C ALA A 470 15.97 -3.45 -12.98
N GLU A 471 14.69 -3.35 -13.37
CA GLU A 471 13.88 -2.16 -13.17
C GLU A 471 13.77 -1.78 -11.68
N ARG A 472 13.47 -2.75 -10.80
CA ARG A 472 13.42 -2.54 -9.35
C ARG A 472 14.78 -2.06 -8.78
N CYS A 473 15.90 -2.60 -9.26
CA CYS A 473 17.24 -2.20 -8.82
C CYS A 473 17.60 -0.77 -9.21
N LEU A 474 17.17 -0.34 -10.40
CA LEU A 474 17.35 1.03 -10.86
C LEU A 474 16.49 2.02 -10.08
N LEU A 475 15.22 1.66 -9.83
CA LEU A 475 14.34 2.48 -9.00
C LEU A 475 14.84 2.59 -7.55
N ALA A 476 15.39 1.50 -7.01
CA ALA A 476 15.97 1.44 -5.67
C ALA A 476 17.41 1.99 -5.58
N GLU A 477 18.03 2.36 -6.70
CA GLU A 477 19.44 2.78 -6.80
C GLU A 477 20.37 1.82 -6.05
N LEU A 478 20.55 0.62 -6.61
CA LEU A 478 21.40 -0.45 -6.07
C LEU A 478 22.64 -0.67 -6.97
N PRO A 479 23.72 0.12 -6.81
CA PRO A 479 24.86 0.09 -7.72
C PRO A 479 25.62 -1.23 -7.70
N ASP A 480 25.66 -1.93 -6.57
CA ASP A 480 26.41 -3.19 -6.43
C ASP A 480 25.61 -4.40 -6.97
N ALA A 481 24.28 -4.39 -6.80
CA ALA A 481 23.42 -5.48 -7.30
C ALA A 481 23.20 -5.38 -8.82
N LEU A 482 23.16 -4.17 -9.38
CA LEU A 482 22.83 -3.95 -10.78
C LEU A 482 23.77 -4.73 -11.73
N PRO A 483 25.11 -4.71 -11.61
CA PRO A 483 26.00 -5.52 -12.44
C PRO A 483 25.71 -7.03 -12.39
N VAL A 484 25.36 -7.56 -11.21
CA VAL A 484 25.01 -8.99 -11.03
C VAL A 484 23.71 -9.32 -11.76
N VAL A 485 22.69 -8.48 -11.60
CA VAL A 485 21.40 -8.61 -12.30
C VAL A 485 21.58 -8.49 -13.80
N MET A 486 22.41 -7.54 -14.27
CA MET A 486 22.70 -7.34 -15.69
C MET A 486 23.43 -8.55 -16.29
N ARG A 487 24.37 -9.16 -15.56
CA ARG A 487 25.02 -10.39 -16.01
C ARG A 487 24.02 -11.54 -16.10
N ALA A 488 23.18 -11.73 -15.08
CA ALA A 488 22.13 -12.75 -15.10
C ALA A 488 21.14 -12.54 -16.26
N LEU A 489 20.82 -11.28 -16.58
CA LEU A 489 19.97 -10.90 -17.71
C LEU A 489 20.62 -11.26 -19.05
N ALA A 490 21.89 -10.91 -19.23
CA ALA A 490 22.66 -11.23 -20.43
C ALA A 490 22.82 -12.74 -20.63
N ASP A 491 23.16 -13.47 -19.57
CA ASP A 491 23.28 -14.94 -19.58
C ASP A 491 21.95 -15.59 -19.95
N ARG A 492 20.83 -15.10 -19.38
CA ARG A 492 19.49 -15.62 -19.68
C ARG A 492 19.08 -15.32 -21.12
N ALA A 493 19.27 -14.08 -21.58
CA ALA A 493 18.94 -13.68 -22.94
C ALA A 493 19.80 -14.38 -23.99
N ALA A 494 21.03 -14.80 -23.65
CA ALA A 494 21.89 -15.59 -24.52
C ALA A 494 21.43 -17.05 -24.66
N LEU A 495 20.80 -17.60 -23.61
CA LEU A 495 20.31 -18.98 -23.58
C LEU A 495 18.85 -19.11 -24.04
N ASP A 496 18.08 -18.01 -24.04
CA ASP A 496 16.70 -18.02 -24.49
C ASP A 496 16.62 -18.08 -26.02
N THR A 497 16.12 -19.21 -26.53
CA THR A 497 15.93 -19.44 -27.96
C THR A 497 14.58 -18.94 -28.46
N ASP A 498 13.65 -18.57 -27.57
CA ASP A 498 12.32 -18.11 -27.95
C ASP A 498 12.31 -16.59 -28.18
N VAL A 499 12.10 -16.19 -29.43
CA VAL A 499 12.07 -14.78 -29.78
C VAL A 499 10.86 -14.04 -29.18
N ALA A 500 9.77 -14.74 -28.85
CA ALA A 500 8.61 -14.13 -28.22
C ALA A 500 8.96 -13.59 -26.82
N HIS A 501 9.73 -14.36 -26.04
CA HIS A 501 10.21 -13.92 -24.72
C HIS A 501 11.16 -12.71 -24.83
N LEU A 502 12.06 -12.71 -25.82
CA LEU A 502 12.95 -11.57 -26.09
C LEU A 502 12.14 -10.32 -26.46
N ALA A 503 11.16 -10.48 -27.35
CA ALA A 503 10.29 -9.41 -27.81
C ALA A 503 9.38 -8.86 -26.70
N GLN A 504 9.01 -9.68 -25.72
CA GLN A 504 8.27 -9.27 -24.53
C GLN A 504 9.15 -8.46 -23.55
N ALA A 505 10.44 -8.78 -23.44
CA ALA A 505 11.35 -8.15 -22.47
C ALA A 505 11.87 -6.77 -22.94
N LEU A 506 12.14 -6.61 -24.24
CA LEU A 506 12.75 -5.40 -24.80
C LEU A 506 12.01 -4.08 -24.47
N PRO A 507 10.66 -3.98 -24.52
CA PRO A 507 9.95 -2.74 -24.26
C PRO A 507 10.11 -2.23 -22.83
N SER A 508 10.26 -3.13 -21.86
CA SER A 508 10.52 -2.74 -20.47
C SER A 508 11.93 -2.18 -20.33
N LEU A 509 12.94 -2.83 -20.92
CA LEU A 509 14.33 -2.34 -20.90
C LEU A 509 14.48 -0.98 -21.60
N ALA A 510 13.87 -0.81 -22.78
CA ALA A 510 13.92 0.45 -23.53
C ALA A 510 13.24 1.61 -22.78
N ARG A 511 12.12 1.34 -22.11
CA ARG A 511 11.48 2.32 -21.21
C ARG A 511 12.45 2.69 -20.09
N THR A 512 13.02 1.72 -19.40
CA THR A 512 13.96 1.95 -18.30
C THR A 512 15.18 2.78 -18.73
N LEU A 513 15.72 2.56 -19.92
CA LEU A 513 16.83 3.35 -20.49
C LEU A 513 16.47 4.82 -20.66
N ARG A 514 15.25 5.13 -21.11
CA ARG A 514 14.76 6.51 -21.20
C ARG A 514 14.63 7.21 -19.84
N TYR A 515 14.41 6.45 -18.77
CA TYR A 515 14.26 6.98 -17.41
C TYR A 515 15.57 7.05 -16.62
N GLY A 516 16.63 6.38 -17.08
CA GLY A 516 17.92 6.31 -16.39
C GLY A 516 18.64 7.65 -16.24
N ASP A 517 18.41 8.59 -17.16
CA ASP A 517 19.03 9.93 -17.15
C ASP A 517 18.54 10.79 -15.97
N VAL A 518 17.28 10.65 -15.53
CA VAL A 518 16.71 11.42 -14.41
C VAL A 518 17.34 11.03 -13.06
N ARG A 519 17.94 9.82 -12.96
CA ARG A 519 18.49 9.28 -11.70
C ARG A 519 20.02 9.17 -11.66
N GLY A 520 20.73 9.61 -12.72
CA GLY A 520 22.19 9.64 -12.76
C GLY A 520 22.88 8.27 -12.67
N THR A 521 22.17 7.18 -12.98
CA THR A 521 22.73 5.82 -12.95
C THR A 521 23.33 5.48 -14.32
N THR A 522 24.55 4.93 -14.36
CA THR A 522 25.21 4.55 -15.62
C THR A 522 24.44 3.43 -16.33
N THR A 523 23.77 3.77 -17.42
CA THR A 523 22.93 2.87 -18.24
C THR A 523 23.69 2.08 -19.30
N ALA A 524 25.01 2.27 -19.44
CA ALA A 524 25.81 1.70 -20.53
C ALA A 524 25.63 0.19 -20.70
N GLY A 525 25.66 -0.59 -19.60
CA GLY A 525 25.45 -2.04 -19.67
C GLY A 525 24.00 -2.45 -20.01
N LEU A 526 23.02 -1.61 -19.67
CA LEU A 526 21.62 -1.84 -20.04
C LEU A 526 21.37 -1.57 -21.52
N THR A 527 22.05 -0.56 -22.08
CA THR A 527 22.03 -0.26 -23.51
C THR A 527 22.60 -1.42 -24.32
N GLU A 528 23.78 -1.94 -23.95
CA GLU A 528 24.42 -3.07 -24.65
C GLU A 528 23.53 -4.32 -24.64
N VAL A 529 22.88 -4.63 -23.51
CA VAL A 529 21.94 -5.75 -23.42
C VAL A 529 20.70 -5.50 -24.28
N ALA A 530 20.09 -4.31 -24.23
CA ALA A 530 18.91 -3.98 -25.02
C ALA A 530 19.19 -4.04 -26.53
N GLU A 531 20.34 -3.52 -26.98
CA GLU A 531 20.80 -3.61 -28.37
C GLU A 531 21.02 -5.07 -28.79
N GLY A 532 21.71 -5.87 -27.95
CA GLY A 532 21.92 -7.29 -28.20
C GLY A 532 20.61 -8.10 -28.25
N LEU A 533 19.58 -7.73 -27.48
CA LEU A 533 18.24 -8.32 -27.58
C LEU A 533 17.57 -7.90 -28.89
N ALA A 534 17.60 -6.61 -29.23
CA ALA A 534 17.00 -6.09 -30.44
C ALA A 534 17.60 -6.74 -31.70
N GLU A 535 18.90 -7.01 -31.73
CA GLU A 535 19.57 -7.72 -32.81
C GLU A 535 19.09 -9.17 -32.94
N ARG A 536 19.03 -9.91 -31.82
CA ARG A 536 18.50 -11.28 -31.80
C ARG A 536 17.05 -11.34 -32.26
N ILE A 537 16.23 -10.38 -31.84
CA ILE A 537 14.84 -10.24 -32.30
C ILE A 537 14.81 -9.99 -33.80
N CYS A 538 15.63 -9.08 -34.34
CA CYS A 538 15.67 -8.81 -35.78
C CYS A 538 16.04 -10.07 -36.60
N VAL A 539 16.87 -10.96 -36.06
CA VAL A 539 17.25 -12.22 -36.71
C VAL A 539 16.17 -13.30 -36.57
N GLY A 540 15.63 -13.49 -35.36
CA GLY A 540 14.73 -14.59 -35.01
C GLY A 540 13.25 -14.34 -35.30
N LEU A 541 12.81 -13.09 -35.44
CA LEU A 541 11.40 -12.76 -35.61
C LEU A 541 10.81 -13.26 -36.95
N PRO A 542 11.48 -13.10 -38.12
CA PRO A 542 10.93 -13.59 -39.39
C PRO A 542 10.58 -15.09 -39.45
N PRO A 543 11.40 -16.03 -38.93
CA PRO A 543 11.00 -17.43 -38.86
C PRO A 543 9.96 -17.72 -37.77
N ALA A 544 9.97 -17.01 -36.64
CA ALA A 544 8.99 -17.22 -35.58
C ALA A 544 7.58 -16.75 -35.94
N CYS A 545 7.46 -15.76 -36.83
CA CYS A 545 6.17 -15.31 -37.35
C CYS A 545 5.59 -16.22 -38.45
N ALA A 546 6.27 -17.31 -38.83
CA ALA A 546 5.79 -18.21 -39.87
C ALA A 546 4.84 -19.27 -39.29
N ALA A 547 3.74 -19.54 -40.01
CA ALA A 547 2.81 -20.64 -39.69
C ALA A 547 2.22 -20.64 -38.26
N LEU A 548 2.05 -19.46 -37.66
CA LEU A 548 1.31 -19.31 -36.40
C LEU A 548 -0.18 -19.53 -36.61
N ASP A 549 -0.86 -20.04 -35.58
CA ASP A 549 -2.32 -20.02 -35.52
C ASP A 549 -2.86 -18.61 -35.24
N ALA A 550 -4.19 -18.46 -35.19
CA ALA A 550 -4.82 -17.16 -35.03
C ALA A 550 -4.48 -16.49 -33.68
N ASP A 551 -4.42 -17.26 -32.59
CA ASP A 551 -4.16 -16.75 -31.25
C ASP A 551 -2.67 -16.36 -31.09
N GLY A 552 -1.75 -17.23 -31.54
CA GLY A 552 -0.32 -16.94 -31.54
C GLY A 552 0.05 -15.76 -32.45
N ALA A 553 -0.65 -15.59 -33.58
CA ALA A 553 -0.45 -14.43 -34.45
C ALA A 553 -0.90 -13.11 -33.80
N ALA A 554 -1.98 -13.14 -33.02
CA ALA A 554 -2.48 -11.98 -32.28
C ALA A 554 -1.55 -11.59 -31.11
N GLU A 555 -1.01 -12.58 -30.39
CA GLU A 555 0.01 -12.36 -29.36
C GLU A 555 1.30 -11.79 -29.95
N MET A 556 1.81 -12.40 -31.02
CA MET A 556 3.02 -11.94 -31.71
C MET A 556 2.86 -10.52 -32.29
N ARG A 557 1.67 -10.14 -32.76
CA ARG A 557 1.38 -8.76 -33.17
C ARG A 557 1.58 -7.77 -32.01
N THR A 558 1.17 -8.14 -30.80
CA THR A 558 1.35 -7.30 -29.59
C THR A 558 2.84 -7.14 -29.28
N HIS A 559 3.62 -8.22 -29.40
CA HIS A 559 5.08 -8.15 -29.26
C HIS A 559 5.73 -7.30 -30.36
N LEU A 560 5.29 -7.41 -31.61
CA LEU A 560 5.76 -6.57 -32.73
C LEU A 560 5.59 -5.07 -32.44
N ASP A 561 4.43 -4.68 -31.91
CA ASP A 561 4.12 -3.30 -31.52
C ASP A 561 5.02 -2.80 -30.38
N GLY A 562 5.22 -3.64 -29.37
CA GLY A 562 6.13 -3.37 -28.26
C GLY A 562 7.56 -3.17 -28.74
N VAL A 563 8.08 -4.08 -29.57
CA VAL A 563 9.43 -4.02 -30.13
C VAL A 563 9.61 -2.81 -31.03
N HIS A 564 8.65 -2.50 -31.90
CA HIS A 564 8.72 -1.32 -32.76
C HIS A 564 8.84 -0.03 -31.93
N THR A 565 8.02 0.10 -30.89
CA THR A 565 8.11 1.22 -29.94
C THR A 565 9.47 1.25 -29.25
N ALA A 566 9.95 0.10 -28.75
CA ALA A 566 11.21 -0.02 -28.05
C ALA A 566 12.42 0.38 -28.93
N ILE A 567 12.44 -0.06 -30.19
CA ILE A 567 13.48 0.29 -31.15
C ILE A 567 13.45 1.79 -31.47
N GLY A 568 12.26 2.38 -31.58
CA GLY A 568 12.12 3.84 -31.72
C GLY A 568 12.76 4.60 -30.55
N LEU A 569 12.66 4.09 -29.32
CA LEU A 569 13.29 4.68 -28.13
C LEU A 569 14.81 4.47 -28.07
N LEU A 570 15.31 3.34 -28.57
CA LEU A 570 16.74 3.02 -28.59
C LEU A 570 17.48 3.72 -29.72
N ALA A 571 16.81 3.98 -30.85
CA ALA A 571 17.41 4.57 -32.04
C ALA A 571 17.88 6.02 -31.86
N ASP A 572 17.37 6.75 -30.86
CA ASP A 572 17.89 8.08 -30.51
C ASP A 572 19.32 8.03 -29.96
N ALA A 573 19.79 6.85 -29.50
CA ALA A 573 21.13 6.64 -28.97
C ALA A 573 22.10 5.95 -29.95
N ASP A 574 21.61 5.38 -31.06
CA ASP A 574 22.40 4.48 -31.91
C ASP A 574 22.88 5.12 -33.22
N ALA A 575 24.20 5.12 -33.42
CA ALA A 575 24.91 5.41 -34.66
C ALA A 575 25.07 4.16 -35.57
N GLY A 576 24.49 3.01 -35.19
CA GLY A 576 24.76 1.66 -35.70
C GLY A 576 23.67 1.01 -36.57
N GLY A 577 22.63 1.73 -36.98
CA GLY A 577 21.68 1.28 -38.03
C GLY A 577 20.64 0.25 -37.58
N LEU A 578 20.29 0.19 -36.29
CA LEU A 578 19.24 -0.69 -35.77
C LEU A 578 17.87 -0.42 -36.42
N ARG A 579 17.54 0.86 -36.68
CA ARG A 579 16.28 1.25 -37.32
C ARG A 579 16.17 0.73 -38.75
N GLU A 580 17.27 0.74 -39.50
CA GLU A 580 17.37 0.14 -40.84
C GLU A 580 17.18 -1.37 -40.79
N ARG A 581 17.83 -2.06 -39.83
CA ARG A 581 17.67 -3.51 -39.63
C ARG A 581 16.23 -3.87 -39.32
N TRP A 582 15.59 -3.14 -38.41
CA TRP A 582 14.18 -3.33 -38.07
C TRP A 582 13.25 -3.09 -39.25
N SER A 583 13.47 -2.02 -40.01
CA SER A 583 12.72 -1.74 -41.24
C SER A 583 12.82 -2.91 -42.23
N ALA A 584 14.02 -3.49 -42.38
CA ALA A 584 14.22 -4.65 -43.24
C ALA A 584 13.48 -5.91 -42.74
N VAL A 585 13.38 -6.09 -41.41
CA VAL A 585 12.58 -7.17 -40.80
C VAL A 585 11.09 -6.99 -41.11
N LEU A 586 10.56 -5.79 -40.88
CA LEU A 586 9.17 -5.46 -41.21
C LEU A 586 8.87 -5.68 -42.70
N GLY A 587 9.80 -5.29 -43.58
CA GLY A 587 9.68 -5.55 -45.02
C GLY A 587 9.60 -7.04 -45.35
N ARG A 588 10.45 -7.87 -44.72
CA ARG A 588 10.40 -9.34 -44.88
C ARG A 588 9.10 -9.94 -44.35
N LEU A 589 8.58 -9.43 -43.23
CA LEU A 589 7.31 -9.89 -42.66
C LEU A 589 6.15 -9.52 -43.60
N ALA A 590 6.12 -8.28 -44.11
CA ALA A 590 5.09 -7.79 -45.02
C ALA A 590 5.00 -8.61 -46.33
N SER A 591 6.14 -9.09 -46.86
CA SER A 591 6.21 -9.76 -48.15
C SER A 591 6.10 -11.29 -48.12
N ARG A 592 6.16 -11.94 -46.95
CA ARG A 592 6.14 -13.42 -46.85
C ARG A 592 4.73 -13.95 -46.65
N ASP A 593 4.22 -14.73 -47.61
CA ASP A 593 2.88 -15.31 -47.54
C ASP A 593 2.72 -16.38 -46.44
N THR A 594 3.82 -16.95 -45.94
CA THR A 594 3.78 -17.89 -44.80
C THR A 594 3.55 -17.20 -43.45
N VAL A 595 3.57 -15.88 -43.41
CA VAL A 595 3.29 -15.08 -42.21
C VAL A 595 1.78 -14.76 -42.18
N PRO A 596 1.08 -14.94 -41.05
CA PRO A 596 -0.34 -14.62 -40.95
C PRO A 596 -0.66 -13.18 -41.33
N GLY A 597 -1.81 -12.97 -41.99
CA GLY A 597 -2.27 -11.68 -42.47
C GLY A 597 -2.18 -10.57 -41.42
N ILE A 598 -2.57 -10.83 -40.17
CA ILE A 598 -2.57 -9.82 -39.09
C ILE A 598 -1.17 -9.22 -38.81
N ILE A 599 -0.11 -10.01 -38.92
CA ILE A 599 1.27 -9.54 -38.74
C ILE A 599 1.73 -8.80 -39.99
N ARG A 600 1.40 -9.31 -41.19
CA ARG A 600 1.73 -8.68 -42.48
C ARG A 600 1.11 -7.30 -42.59
N GLY A 601 -0.19 -7.17 -42.34
CA GLY A 601 -0.91 -5.90 -42.37
C GLY A 601 -0.32 -4.91 -41.37
N ARG A 602 0.02 -5.37 -40.17
CA ARG A 602 0.65 -4.52 -39.16
C ARG A 602 2.06 -4.08 -39.56
N ALA A 603 2.87 -4.95 -40.15
CA ALA A 603 4.20 -4.60 -40.62
C ALA A 603 4.18 -3.55 -41.75
N VAL A 604 3.25 -3.69 -42.71
CA VAL A 604 3.01 -2.67 -43.75
C VAL A 604 2.60 -1.35 -43.12
N ARG A 605 1.72 -1.40 -42.11
CA ARG A 605 1.28 -0.19 -41.42
C ARG A 605 2.43 0.54 -40.72
N LEU A 606 3.25 -0.18 -39.96
CA LEU A 606 4.40 0.39 -39.26
C LEU A 606 5.41 1.01 -40.23
N LEU A 607 5.66 0.36 -41.38
CA LEU A 607 6.53 0.91 -42.43
C LEU A 607 5.97 2.18 -43.06
N LEU A 608 4.64 2.26 -43.24
CA LEU A 608 3.96 3.44 -43.78
C LEU A 608 4.01 4.61 -42.79
N ASP A 609 3.73 4.34 -41.50
CA ASP A 609 3.76 5.35 -40.44
C ASP A 609 5.17 5.94 -40.26
N ASP A 610 6.22 5.13 -40.40
CA ASP A 610 7.63 5.57 -40.37
C ASP A 610 8.10 6.21 -41.70
N GLY A 611 7.25 6.27 -42.74
CA GLY A 611 7.61 6.82 -44.06
C GLY A 611 8.67 5.99 -44.82
N ARG A 612 8.79 4.69 -44.52
CA ARG A 612 9.75 3.78 -45.17
C ARG A 612 9.21 3.17 -46.46
N ILE A 613 7.88 3.22 -46.65
CA ILE A 613 7.19 2.88 -47.89
C ILE A 613 6.19 3.98 -48.23
N GLU A 614 5.97 4.20 -49.53
CA GLU A 614 4.98 5.17 -50.02
C GLU A 614 3.57 4.58 -49.99
N SER A 615 2.55 5.44 -50.07
CA SER A 615 1.14 5.02 -50.12
C SER A 615 0.84 4.05 -51.28
N GLU A 616 1.55 4.19 -52.41
CA GLU A 616 1.40 3.28 -53.56
C GLU A 616 1.89 1.87 -53.25
N ASP A 617 2.98 1.73 -52.49
CA ASP A 617 3.49 0.43 -52.05
C ASP A 617 2.58 -0.22 -51.01
N ALA A 618 2.05 0.56 -50.07
CA ALA A 618 1.04 0.08 -49.12
C ALA A 618 -0.23 -0.40 -49.86
N ALA A 619 -0.69 0.35 -50.88
CA ALA A 619 -1.80 -0.05 -51.74
C ALA A 619 -1.52 -1.36 -52.49
N ARG A 620 -0.28 -1.55 -52.98
CA ARG A 620 0.15 -2.78 -53.65
C ARG A 620 0.12 -3.99 -52.69
N HIS A 621 0.64 -3.85 -51.47
CA HIS A 621 0.57 -4.91 -50.47
C HIS A 621 -0.87 -5.26 -50.10
N MET A 622 -1.72 -4.25 -49.93
CA MET A 622 -3.14 -4.41 -49.66
C MET A 622 -3.86 -5.12 -50.82
N GLY A 623 -3.63 -4.71 -52.06
CA GLY A 623 -4.22 -5.35 -53.25
C GLY A 623 -3.81 -6.82 -53.44
N LEU A 624 -2.57 -7.18 -53.07
CA LEU A 624 -2.08 -8.56 -53.10
C LEU A 624 -2.74 -9.42 -52.01
N ALA A 625 -2.77 -8.93 -50.77
CA ALA A 625 -3.34 -9.64 -49.62
C ALA A 625 -4.87 -9.80 -49.71
N LEU A 626 -5.55 -8.90 -50.42
CA LEU A 626 -7.00 -8.85 -50.54
C LEU A 626 -7.48 -9.24 -51.94
N SER A 627 -6.64 -9.95 -52.70
CA SER A 627 -6.98 -10.45 -54.02
C SER A 627 -8.07 -11.53 -53.96
N PRO A 628 -8.88 -11.73 -55.03
CA PRO A 628 -9.96 -12.73 -55.03
C PRO A 628 -9.52 -14.18 -54.77
N GLY A 629 -8.23 -14.49 -54.93
CA GLY A 629 -7.64 -15.80 -54.65
C GLY A 629 -7.20 -16.00 -53.20
N ALA A 630 -7.25 -14.97 -52.35
CA ALA A 630 -6.86 -15.05 -50.94
C ALA A 630 -8.00 -15.63 -50.08
N PRO A 631 -7.71 -16.50 -49.09
CA PRO A 631 -8.73 -16.96 -48.14
C PRO A 631 -9.36 -15.77 -47.38
N PRO A 632 -10.71 -15.68 -47.28
CA PRO A 632 -11.38 -14.54 -46.64
C PRO A 632 -10.93 -14.26 -45.20
N ALA A 633 -10.57 -15.30 -44.45
CA ALA A 633 -10.06 -15.17 -43.09
C ALA A 633 -8.69 -14.48 -43.02
N ASP A 634 -7.78 -14.77 -43.97
CA ASP A 634 -6.45 -14.15 -44.03
C ASP A 634 -6.54 -12.70 -44.50
N ALA A 635 -7.41 -12.42 -45.47
CA ALA A 635 -7.73 -11.07 -45.93
C ALA A 635 -8.26 -10.19 -44.78
N ALA A 636 -9.19 -10.71 -43.99
CA ALA A 636 -9.72 -9.99 -42.83
C ALA A 636 -8.67 -9.78 -41.73
N ALA A 637 -7.85 -10.80 -41.44
CA ALA A 637 -6.75 -10.69 -40.49
C ALA A 637 -5.76 -9.61 -40.93
N TRP A 638 -5.44 -9.53 -42.22
CA TRP A 638 -4.57 -8.50 -42.79
C TRP A 638 -5.13 -7.09 -42.58
N ILE A 639 -6.41 -6.87 -42.91
CA ILE A 639 -7.09 -5.59 -42.65
C ILE A 639 -7.03 -5.26 -41.16
N GLU A 640 -7.37 -6.21 -40.28
CA GLU A 640 -7.31 -6.02 -38.82
C GLU A 640 -5.93 -5.57 -38.33
N GLY A 641 -4.85 -6.15 -38.87
CA GLY A 641 -3.48 -5.74 -38.59
C GLY A 641 -3.12 -4.35 -39.12
N PHE A 642 -3.60 -3.98 -40.31
CA PHE A 642 -3.25 -2.72 -40.97
C PHE A 642 -3.97 -1.50 -40.38
N VAL A 643 -5.27 -1.59 -40.14
CA VAL A 643 -6.06 -0.46 -39.59
C VAL A 643 -6.08 -0.43 -38.06
N GLY A 644 -5.75 -1.55 -37.41
CA GLY A 644 -5.75 -1.70 -35.96
C GLY A 644 -7.17 -1.82 -35.41
N GLY A 645 -7.47 -2.90 -34.67
CA GLY A 645 -8.79 -3.16 -34.07
C GLY A 645 -9.13 -2.25 -32.87
N ALA A 646 -9.56 -2.85 -31.75
CA ALA A 646 -10.07 -2.16 -30.54
C ALA A 646 -9.11 -1.11 -29.92
N SER A 647 -7.83 -1.10 -30.28
CA SER A 647 -6.77 -0.29 -29.68
C SER A 647 -6.46 0.98 -30.49
N GLY A 648 -7.43 1.90 -30.61
CA GLY A 648 -7.18 3.26 -31.11
C GLY A 648 -6.99 3.44 -32.64
N GLY A 649 -6.98 2.36 -33.43
CA GLY A 649 -6.79 2.40 -34.89
C GLY A 649 -7.85 3.21 -35.64
N GLY A 650 -9.09 3.18 -35.15
CA GLY A 650 -10.19 3.97 -35.71
C GLY A 650 -9.99 5.50 -35.61
N MET A 651 -9.27 5.99 -34.61
CA MET A 651 -9.01 7.43 -34.47
C MET A 651 -7.99 7.92 -35.50
N LEU A 652 -7.02 7.08 -35.86
CA LEU A 652 -6.05 7.38 -36.92
C LEU A 652 -6.73 7.49 -38.29
N LEU A 653 -7.69 6.62 -38.60
CA LEU A 653 -8.51 6.72 -39.82
C LEU A 653 -9.34 8.01 -39.90
N VAL A 654 -9.72 8.58 -38.75
CA VAL A 654 -10.45 9.87 -38.70
C VAL A 654 -9.54 11.04 -39.05
N HIS A 655 -8.25 10.97 -38.69
CA HIS A 655 -7.31 12.08 -38.83
C HIS A 655 -6.39 11.98 -40.06
N ASP A 656 -6.24 10.78 -40.64
CA ASP A 656 -5.42 10.55 -41.82
C ASP A 656 -6.29 10.22 -43.04
N GLU A 657 -6.58 11.27 -43.83
CA GLU A 657 -7.36 11.15 -45.06
C GLU A 657 -6.69 10.24 -46.11
N ARG A 658 -5.35 10.11 -46.08
CA ARG A 658 -4.61 9.24 -47.02
C ARG A 658 -4.88 7.79 -46.68
N LEU A 659 -4.80 7.45 -45.39
CA LEU A 659 -5.10 6.11 -44.88
C LEU A 659 -6.57 5.73 -45.11
N LEU A 660 -7.49 6.67 -44.83
CA LEU A 660 -8.91 6.45 -45.11
C LEU A 660 -9.16 6.22 -46.60
N GLY A 661 -8.53 7.01 -47.47
CA GLY A 661 -8.62 6.87 -48.92
C GLY A 661 -8.07 5.54 -49.45
N LEU A 662 -7.01 5.00 -48.83
CA LEU A 662 -6.49 3.66 -49.16
C LEU A 662 -7.53 2.57 -48.87
N VAL A 663 -8.11 2.60 -47.67
CA VAL A 663 -9.11 1.59 -47.26
C VAL A 663 -10.39 1.73 -48.08
N ASP A 664 -10.86 2.95 -48.33
CA ASP A 664 -12.05 3.25 -49.16
C ASP A 664 -11.86 2.84 -50.63
N GLY A 665 -10.71 3.20 -51.21
CA GLY A 665 -10.35 2.82 -52.58
C GLY A 665 -10.26 1.31 -52.76
N TRP A 666 -9.75 0.58 -51.76
CA TRP A 666 -9.81 -0.88 -51.79
C TRP A 666 -11.25 -1.38 -51.68
N LEU A 667 -12.02 -0.97 -50.66
CA LEU A 667 -13.39 -1.43 -50.43
C LEU A 667 -14.29 -1.26 -51.66
N THR A 668 -14.13 -0.15 -52.37
CA THR A 668 -14.88 0.16 -53.60
C THR A 668 -14.42 -0.65 -54.82
N SER A 669 -13.21 -1.20 -54.80
CA SER A 669 -12.65 -2.06 -55.87
C SER A 669 -12.99 -3.55 -55.71
N VAL A 670 -13.52 -3.98 -54.55
CA VAL A 670 -13.87 -5.38 -54.29
C VAL A 670 -15.12 -5.79 -55.08
N ALA A 671 -15.05 -6.90 -55.82
CA ALA A 671 -16.18 -7.43 -56.57
C ALA A 671 -17.36 -7.82 -55.65
N PRO A 672 -18.63 -7.67 -56.07
CA PRO A 672 -19.80 -7.91 -55.22
C PRO A 672 -19.84 -9.29 -54.55
N ASP A 673 -19.43 -10.33 -55.27
CA ASP A 673 -19.43 -11.70 -54.75
C ASP A 673 -18.37 -11.88 -53.66
N ALA A 674 -17.15 -11.37 -53.87
CA ALA A 674 -16.07 -11.40 -52.88
C ALA A 674 -16.37 -10.50 -51.66
N PHE A 675 -17.06 -9.38 -51.87
CA PHE A 675 -17.45 -8.47 -50.79
C PHE A 675 -18.37 -9.15 -49.77
N THR A 676 -19.27 -10.00 -50.23
CA THR A 676 -20.20 -10.74 -49.36
C THR A 676 -19.46 -11.68 -48.41
N ASP A 677 -18.36 -12.28 -48.85
CA ASP A 677 -17.55 -13.22 -48.05
C ASP A 677 -16.68 -12.52 -47.00
N VAL A 678 -16.15 -11.33 -47.30
CA VAL A 678 -15.31 -10.56 -46.34
C VAL A 678 -16.13 -9.66 -45.41
N LEU A 679 -17.38 -9.32 -45.75
CA LEU A 679 -18.23 -8.38 -45.00
C LEU A 679 -18.43 -8.74 -43.51
N PRO A 680 -18.72 -10.00 -43.11
CA PRO A 680 -18.89 -10.35 -41.69
C PRO A 680 -17.63 -10.08 -40.87
N LEU A 681 -16.46 -10.34 -41.47
CA LEU A 681 -15.17 -10.18 -40.82
C LEU A 681 -14.78 -8.69 -40.73
N LEU A 682 -15.00 -7.91 -41.80
CA LEU A 682 -14.84 -6.46 -41.77
C LEU A 682 -15.75 -5.82 -40.71
N ARG A 683 -17.02 -6.26 -40.63
CA ARG A 683 -17.94 -5.79 -39.58
C ARG A 683 -17.39 -6.07 -38.19
N ARG A 684 -16.78 -7.23 -37.94
CA ARG A 684 -16.14 -7.54 -36.66
C ARG A 684 -15.02 -6.54 -36.34
N THR A 685 -14.13 -6.29 -37.30
CA THR A 685 -12.99 -5.36 -37.12
C THR A 685 -13.46 -3.94 -36.83
N PHE A 686 -14.37 -3.40 -37.64
CA PHE A 686 -14.88 -2.03 -37.46
C PHE A 686 -15.84 -1.87 -36.27
N ALA A 687 -16.53 -2.94 -35.84
CA ALA A 687 -17.41 -2.90 -34.67
C ALA A 687 -16.64 -2.70 -33.35
N ALA A 688 -15.35 -3.05 -33.33
CA ALA A 688 -14.48 -2.83 -32.17
C ALA A 688 -14.19 -1.34 -31.90
N TYR A 689 -14.49 -0.44 -32.84
CA TYR A 689 -14.31 1.00 -32.65
C TYR A 689 -15.41 1.61 -31.79
N GLU A 690 -15.03 2.60 -31.00
CA GLU A 690 -15.98 3.39 -30.20
C GLU A 690 -17.10 3.98 -31.07
N ALA A 691 -18.29 4.12 -30.49
CA ALA A 691 -19.46 4.62 -31.23
C ALA A 691 -19.25 6.03 -31.81
N GLY A 692 -18.49 6.89 -31.14
CA GLY A 692 -18.13 8.22 -31.64
C GLY A 692 -17.27 8.15 -32.90
N VAL A 693 -16.19 7.36 -32.86
CA VAL A 693 -15.27 7.15 -33.99
C VAL A 693 -16.02 6.60 -35.22
N ARG A 694 -16.88 5.58 -35.04
CA ARG A 694 -17.67 5.02 -36.14
C ARG A 694 -18.60 6.04 -36.78
N ARG A 695 -19.20 6.93 -36.00
CA ARG A 695 -20.05 8.02 -36.52
C ARG A 695 -19.23 8.98 -37.36
N THR A 696 -18.08 9.43 -36.86
CA THR A 696 -17.20 10.36 -37.58
C THR A 696 -16.67 9.75 -38.88
N LEU A 697 -16.24 8.48 -38.87
CA LEU A 697 -15.84 7.77 -40.09
C LEU A 697 -16.98 7.68 -41.10
N GLY A 698 -18.20 7.37 -40.65
CA GLY A 698 -19.38 7.37 -41.52
C GLY A 698 -19.69 8.75 -42.11
N GLU A 699 -19.47 9.82 -41.36
CA GLU A 699 -19.60 11.20 -41.85
C GLU A 699 -18.53 11.56 -42.88
N LEU A 700 -17.28 11.14 -42.67
CA LEU A 700 -16.17 11.35 -43.62
C LEU A 700 -16.41 10.59 -44.94
N VAL A 701 -16.80 9.31 -44.86
CA VAL A 701 -17.16 8.51 -46.05
C VAL A 701 -18.36 9.13 -46.78
N ARG A 702 -19.37 9.63 -46.05
CA ARG A 702 -20.52 10.33 -46.66
C ARG A 702 -20.12 11.63 -47.38
N ARG A 703 -19.07 12.33 -46.91
CA ARG A 703 -18.55 13.53 -47.59
C ARG A 703 -17.82 13.17 -48.89
N GLY A 704 -17.33 11.92 -49.03
CA GLY A 704 -16.58 11.43 -50.19
C GLY A 704 -15.13 11.89 -50.20
N PRO A 705 -14.25 11.30 -51.04
CA PRO A 705 -12.90 11.79 -51.22
C PRO A 705 -12.95 13.23 -51.72
N ALA A 706 -12.31 14.15 -51.01
CA ALA A 706 -12.23 15.53 -51.44
C ALA A 706 -11.61 15.57 -52.84
N VAL A 707 -12.44 15.86 -53.85
CA VAL A 707 -11.95 16.22 -55.18
C VAL A 707 -11.03 17.41 -54.96
N ARG A 708 -9.74 17.25 -55.28
CA ARG A 708 -8.81 18.39 -55.37
C ARG A 708 -9.30 19.28 -56.52
N SER A 709 -10.22 20.18 -56.20
CA SER A 709 -10.41 21.40 -56.96
C SER A 709 -9.13 22.22 -56.85
N GLY A 710 -8.79 22.94 -57.92
CA GLY A 710 -7.55 23.72 -58.05
C GLY A 710 -7.34 24.80 -56.96
N PRO A 711 -6.30 25.64 -57.09
CA PRO A 711 -5.69 26.39 -55.97
C PRO A 711 -6.55 27.45 -55.25
N ASP A 712 -7.85 27.59 -55.54
CA ASP A 712 -8.72 28.59 -54.93
C ASP A 712 -9.99 27.93 -54.35
N ASP A 713 -10.05 27.92 -53.01
CA ASP A 713 -11.18 27.74 -52.08
C ASP A 713 -12.09 26.47 -52.19
N ALA A 714 -12.44 25.77 -51.10
CA ALA A 714 -12.66 26.23 -49.73
C ALA A 714 -12.22 25.19 -48.69
N ALA A 715 -11.45 25.66 -47.72
CA ALA A 715 -11.09 24.99 -46.48
C ALA A 715 -12.31 24.76 -45.55
N VAL A 716 -12.23 23.71 -44.73
CA VAL A 716 -13.06 23.56 -43.53
C VAL A 716 -12.86 24.80 -42.64
N PRO A 717 -13.91 25.39 -42.04
CA PRO A 717 -13.74 26.56 -41.18
C PRO A 717 -12.74 26.26 -40.05
N GLY A 718 -11.55 26.86 -40.14
CA GLY A 718 -10.49 26.75 -39.15
C GLY A 718 -9.11 26.26 -39.64
N PHE A 719 -9.01 25.63 -40.82
CA PHE A 719 -7.74 25.07 -41.33
C PHE A 719 -7.55 25.35 -42.82
N GLY A 720 -6.67 26.29 -43.18
CA GLY A 720 -6.33 26.63 -44.57
C GLY A 720 -5.54 25.53 -45.30
N SER A 721 -5.38 25.67 -46.62
CA SER A 721 -4.74 24.70 -47.53
C SER A 721 -3.21 24.58 -47.41
N GLY A 722 -2.65 24.88 -46.24
CA GLY A 722 -1.22 24.82 -45.96
C GLY A 722 -0.89 25.08 -44.49
N LEU A 723 0.38 24.90 -44.14
CA LEU A 723 0.90 25.29 -42.84
C LEU A 723 0.79 26.82 -42.70
N ASP A 724 -0.07 27.28 -41.80
CA ASP A 724 -0.10 28.68 -41.40
C ASP A 724 1.16 28.96 -40.58
N ALA A 725 2.23 29.41 -41.26
CA ALA A 725 3.52 29.70 -40.66
C ALA A 725 3.40 30.70 -39.50
N ALA A 726 2.48 31.69 -39.57
CA ALA A 726 2.31 32.64 -38.48
C ALA A 726 1.71 32.00 -37.23
N ARG A 727 0.74 31.09 -37.37
CA ARG A 727 0.21 30.30 -36.25
C ARG A 727 1.18 29.24 -35.75
N ALA A 728 1.92 28.58 -36.64
CA ALA A 728 2.95 27.60 -36.28
C ALA A 728 4.08 28.27 -35.49
N ASP A 729 4.56 29.43 -35.96
CA ASP A 729 5.58 30.24 -35.30
C ASP A 729 5.10 30.80 -33.96
N ALA A 730 3.81 31.15 -33.83
CA ALA A 730 3.24 31.62 -32.57
C ALA A 730 3.26 30.58 -31.44
N VAL A 731 3.35 29.29 -31.77
CA VAL A 731 3.44 28.20 -30.79
C VAL A 731 4.90 27.84 -30.47
N LEU A 732 5.87 28.24 -31.31
CA LEU A 732 7.30 27.96 -31.09
C LEU A 732 7.85 28.50 -29.76
N PRO A 733 7.50 29.72 -29.28
CA PRO A 733 7.93 30.19 -27.95
C PRO A 733 7.40 29.31 -26.82
N LEU A 734 6.16 28.83 -26.93
CA LEU A 734 5.57 27.95 -25.93
C LEU A 734 6.21 26.55 -25.97
N ILE A 735 6.51 26.03 -27.16
CA ILE A 735 7.25 24.76 -27.32
C ILE A 735 8.68 24.90 -26.80
N ALA A 736 9.36 26.03 -27.05
CA ALA A 736 10.68 26.32 -26.52
C ALA A 736 10.67 26.38 -24.98
N LEU A 737 9.65 27.02 -24.40
CA LEU A 737 9.42 27.05 -22.95
C LEU A 737 9.17 25.63 -22.38
N LEU A 738 8.34 24.83 -23.04
CA LEU A 738 8.01 23.46 -22.62
C LEU A 738 9.19 22.49 -22.77
N LEU A 739 10.07 22.72 -23.74
CA LEU A 739 11.29 21.94 -23.98
C LEU A 739 12.52 22.53 -23.26
N GLY A 740 12.38 23.61 -22.49
CA GLY A 740 13.44 24.22 -21.69
C GLY A 740 14.56 24.88 -22.50
N ARG A 741 14.27 25.36 -23.72
CA ARG A 741 15.23 26.02 -24.62
C ARG A 741 15.05 27.54 -24.61
N ASP A 742 15.20 28.17 -23.46
CA ASP A 742 15.34 29.64 -23.40
C ASP A 742 16.83 30.01 -23.41
N GLY A 743 17.24 30.71 -24.48
CA GLY A 743 18.60 31.22 -24.62
C GLY A 743 18.75 32.20 -25.78
N SER A 744 18.59 33.49 -25.46
CA SER A 744 19.24 34.66 -26.09
C SER A 744 19.41 34.68 -27.61
N SER A 745 18.58 35.45 -28.30
CA SER A 745 19.00 36.15 -29.53
C SER A 745 18.54 37.59 -29.46
N ASP A 746 19.45 38.43 -29.03
CA ASP A 746 19.42 39.89 -29.04
C ASP A 746 19.55 40.37 -30.49
N PRO A 747 18.57 41.11 -31.07
CA PRO A 747 18.74 41.73 -32.37
C PRO A 747 18.54 43.25 -32.21
N ASP A 748 19.54 43.98 -31.72
CA ASP A 748 19.71 45.40 -32.04
C ASP A 748 21.09 45.92 -31.60
N GLY A 749 22.07 45.64 -32.46
CA GLY A 749 23.35 46.36 -32.49
C GLY A 749 23.42 47.21 -33.75
N MET A 750 22.63 48.28 -33.83
CA MET A 750 22.88 49.34 -34.81
C MET A 750 22.77 50.72 -34.18
N ASP A 751 23.88 51.43 -34.27
CA ASP A 751 24.20 52.74 -33.75
C ASP A 751 23.17 53.85 -34.07
N SER A 752 23.24 54.86 -33.21
CA SER A 752 22.88 56.28 -33.42
C SER A 752 21.44 56.72 -33.12
N LEU A 753 21.22 57.19 -31.89
CA LEU A 753 20.48 58.43 -31.66
C LEU A 753 21.14 59.24 -30.55
N GLY A 754 21.46 60.50 -30.86
CA GLY A 754 21.91 61.48 -29.89
C GLY A 754 20.82 61.80 -28.87
N ARG A 755 21.26 61.86 -27.60
CA ARG A 755 20.98 62.90 -26.58
C ARG A 755 19.86 63.93 -26.85
N PRO A 756 19.34 64.57 -25.79
CA PRO A 756 18.94 64.08 -24.46
C PRO A 756 17.62 64.75 -23.98
N ASP A 757 17.11 64.38 -22.81
CA ASP A 757 16.73 65.31 -21.72
C ASP A 757 15.60 64.77 -20.82
N GLY A 758 15.77 64.99 -19.51
CA GLY A 758 14.65 65.32 -18.62
C GLY A 758 14.27 64.27 -17.57
N LEU A 759 14.94 64.35 -16.42
CA LEU A 759 14.37 64.46 -15.05
C LEU A 759 13.08 63.66 -14.77
N ASP A 760 13.15 62.60 -13.96
CA ASP A 760 13.01 62.65 -12.48
C ASP A 760 11.69 63.31 -12.05
N ASP A 761 10.69 62.54 -11.61
CA ASP A 761 10.39 62.41 -10.18
C ASP A 761 9.03 61.70 -9.93
N SER A 762 9.00 60.94 -8.84
CA SER A 762 7.87 60.84 -7.90
C SER A 762 6.58 60.03 -8.18
N ASN A 763 6.39 59.06 -7.26
CA ASN A 763 5.15 58.78 -6.51
C ASN A 763 3.90 58.27 -7.25
N CYS A 764 3.50 57.02 -6.96
CA CYS A 764 2.58 56.71 -5.86
C CYS A 764 2.08 55.26 -5.94
N PHE A 765 2.08 54.61 -4.78
CA PHE A 765 1.42 53.34 -4.48
C PHE A 765 -0.12 53.51 -4.42
N VAL A 766 -0.80 52.36 -4.34
CA VAL A 766 -2.25 52.10 -4.13
C VAL A 766 -3.04 52.08 -5.46
N GLY A 767 -3.65 50.99 -5.92
CA GLY A 767 -4.13 49.77 -5.28
C GLY A 767 -5.63 49.64 -5.58
N VAL A 768 -6.03 48.79 -6.52
CA VAL A 768 -7.41 48.35 -6.82
C VAL A 768 -7.25 47.01 -7.59
N GLY A 769 -7.84 45.87 -7.24
CA GLY A 769 -9.12 45.64 -6.59
C GLY A 769 -10.21 45.33 -7.62
N ASN A 770 -10.10 44.19 -8.30
CA ASN A 770 -11.20 43.29 -8.66
C ASN A 770 -10.67 41.97 -9.21
#